data_AF-A0A849QAQ7-F1
#
_entry.id   AF-A0A849QAQ7-F1
#
_cell.length_a   1.000
_cell.length_b   1.000
_cell.length_c   1.000
_cell.angle_alpha   90.00
_cell.angle_beta   90.00
_cell.angle_gamma   90.00
#
_symmetry.space_group_name_H-M   'P 1'
#
loop_
_entity.id
_entity.type
_entity.pdbx_description
1 polymer ?
#
loop_
_entity_poly.entity_id
_entity_poly.type
_entity_poly.pdbx_seq_one_letter_code
_entity_poly.pdbx_strand_id
1 'polypeptide(L)'
;MTHSYKINRKKIVTVMIVMGALLVSVALTPLGTTLGQGDGSDTLVSLYVDTAPTLDGMADEAFWADADELVISVSGGDANGDIRMRSVFTDTDIYIYAEWDDPTMSLTRGGGAWMYNPVPEDTMRAVYTNDAPDVDGNVDEEAWDAAAPLTIAVAGGTMPGDITLKALFNDTHIFIQKQWADPTFSIARGGSWAWDSVEQMWRNSDGQSEDRSNIQWDIDAAGFADQGCMLKCHIDSYSYLEGQDDITDMWHMKAARSLGANGVSQEGEPTLDGLEAIAGEFHLDGWTDDKHVTYDENAGAEEDGGRHGDDGSSTYGRNRNATKAAPLFIEKEPTDWLDAMVLLQSEIDDQETITADPADPGYDGNLVADAWAEYDALGAVVPERILRPPTGSRGDIHEAAIWKNGMWTSEMERLLVTGNDDDVQFDDMGKTYHFGVSTIDNGGGEDHNYHSGAYHMDFVQDFETLGSGSEDRLAMLWEIGTITGFDTQGCMVKCHTGFGSAGAFLEVDGEQGDMWHMKAARSLPVTEATQTGTPTINDDHQATSGKFSFKGFVDDKVLTYDEAPHEGDGGRHGDGGSSTYGRNRNSAKTGPLYIESNPADYIDAMVLTQAEIDDGQTLTIASASADDVADAWSKYMDLGAVIPERVLQPPTGSRGDVMQAAVWEDGTWHTEISRALVTGNSDDVQFDDLAKMYRFGVSLMDDSGGDDHSSTGSDTLLLEFYVAPTEYVLTGGPITDKNGDPVEGVVVTMENDGATLSGTTDADGNVTITVPADWAGQTVNVTVEKDGYEDGSFTGLISSEGEFTPTLGEYPDFIKEKSEDESPGFTTV
;
A
#
# COMPACT_ATOMS: atom_id res chain seq x y z
N MET A 1 -35.60 -35.50 -25.04
CA MET A 1 -35.23 -35.74 -26.45
C MET A 1 -33.86 -36.38 -26.45
N THR A 2 -33.82 -37.68 -26.72
CA THR A 2 -32.60 -38.46 -26.96
C THR A 2 -32.10 -38.18 -28.38
N HIS A 3 -30.82 -37.86 -28.55
CA HIS A 3 -30.15 -38.03 -29.84
C HIS A 3 -28.76 -38.66 -29.64
N SER A 4 -28.70 -39.92 -30.03
CA SER A 4 -27.48 -40.65 -30.39
C SER A 4 -27.25 -40.46 -31.88
N TYR A 5 -26.00 -40.35 -32.35
CA TYR A 5 -25.64 -40.89 -33.66
C TYR A 5 -24.18 -41.38 -33.73
N LYS A 6 -24.05 -42.51 -34.43
CA LYS A 6 -22.89 -43.37 -34.63
C LYS A 6 -22.12 -43.01 -35.91
N ILE A 7 -20.78 -43.13 -35.84
CA ILE A 7 -19.85 -43.86 -36.74
C ILE A 7 -19.87 -43.53 -38.26
N ASN A 8 -18.74 -43.14 -38.89
CA ASN A 8 -17.88 -44.08 -39.66
C ASN A 8 -16.60 -43.48 -40.28
N ARG A 9 -15.57 -44.34 -40.33
CA ARG A 9 -14.24 -44.17 -40.96
C ARG A 9 -14.30 -44.32 -42.48
N LYS A 10 -13.36 -43.67 -43.21
CA LYS A 10 -12.74 -44.25 -44.43
C LYS A 10 -11.36 -43.64 -44.72
N LYS A 11 -10.41 -44.55 -45.00
CA LYS A 11 -8.96 -44.38 -45.26
C LYS A 11 -8.66 -43.98 -46.72
N ILE A 12 -7.56 -43.25 -46.95
CA ILE A 12 -6.63 -43.46 -48.09
C ILE A 12 -5.17 -43.29 -47.58
N VAL A 13 -4.30 -44.18 -48.05
CA VAL A 13 -2.88 -44.41 -47.69
C VAL A 13 -2.00 -44.10 -48.91
N THR A 14 -0.76 -43.62 -48.72
CA THR A 14 0.54 -44.04 -49.35
C THR A 14 1.54 -42.85 -49.40
N VAL A 15 2.48 -42.73 -48.44
CA VAL A 15 3.91 -43.17 -48.39
C VAL A 15 4.91 -42.25 -49.13
N MET A 16 5.83 -41.64 -48.38
CA MET A 16 7.29 -41.70 -48.64
C MET A 16 8.10 -41.31 -47.38
N ILE A 17 9.23 -42.00 -47.22
CA ILE A 17 10.05 -42.27 -46.02
C ILE A 17 11.22 -41.28 -45.91
N VAL A 18 11.58 -40.79 -44.71
CA VAL A 18 12.98 -40.70 -44.22
C VAL A 18 13.03 -40.78 -42.67
N MET A 19 13.70 -41.83 -42.19
CA MET A 19 14.38 -42.09 -40.90
C MET A 19 13.98 -41.31 -39.63
N GLY A 20 13.28 -41.99 -38.72
CA GLY A 20 13.25 -41.69 -37.28
C GLY A 20 13.99 -42.75 -36.48
N ALA A 21 14.88 -42.31 -35.59
CA ALA A 21 15.46 -43.14 -34.53
C ALA A 21 14.37 -43.38 -33.47
N LEU A 22 14.02 -44.65 -33.28
CA LEU A 22 13.03 -45.10 -32.31
C LEU A 22 13.75 -45.33 -30.97
N LEU A 23 13.70 -44.35 -30.06
CA LEU A 23 13.92 -44.59 -28.64
C LEU A 23 12.60 -45.13 -28.07
N VAL A 24 12.60 -46.42 -27.77
CA VAL A 24 11.53 -47.09 -27.03
C VAL A 24 11.66 -46.62 -25.58
N SER A 25 10.83 -45.66 -25.17
CA SER A 25 10.56 -45.38 -23.76
C SER A 25 9.81 -46.58 -23.19
N VAL A 26 10.54 -47.50 -22.57
CA VAL A 26 9.96 -48.48 -21.65
C VAL A 26 9.43 -47.66 -20.48
N ALA A 27 8.11 -47.61 -20.33
CA ALA A 27 7.49 -47.15 -19.10
C ALA A 27 7.92 -48.11 -17.99
N LEU A 28 8.90 -47.72 -17.19
CA LEU A 28 9.08 -48.29 -15.86
C LEU A 28 7.94 -47.72 -15.02
N THR A 29 6.97 -48.57 -14.69
CA THR A 29 6.14 -48.37 -13.51
C THR A 29 7.08 -48.48 -12.30
N PRO A 30 7.17 -47.47 -11.41
CA PRO A 30 7.74 -47.71 -10.10
C PRO A 30 6.80 -48.71 -9.42
N LEU A 31 7.32 -49.90 -9.08
CA LEU A 31 6.71 -50.68 -8.01
C LEU A 31 7.01 -49.90 -6.74
N GLY A 32 6.04 -49.12 -6.26
CA GLY A 32 6.08 -48.56 -4.92
C GLY A 32 6.15 -49.71 -3.91
N THR A 33 7.30 -49.86 -3.29
CA THR A 33 7.51 -50.65 -2.08
C THR A 33 6.87 -49.89 -0.93
N THR A 34 5.79 -50.42 -0.37
CA THR A 34 5.26 -49.98 0.92
C THR A 34 6.27 -50.35 2.01
N LEU A 35 7.10 -49.38 2.39
CA LEU A 35 7.73 -49.31 3.70
C LEU A 35 6.64 -49.12 4.77
N GLY A 36 6.94 -49.51 6.00
CA GLY A 36 5.98 -49.69 7.10
C GLY A 36 4.89 -48.63 7.15
N GLN A 37 3.67 -49.10 6.90
CA GLN A 37 2.46 -48.33 7.07
C GLN A 37 2.31 -48.05 8.57
N GLY A 38 2.82 -46.90 9.03
CA GLY A 38 2.23 -46.19 10.16
C GLY A 38 0.72 -46.12 9.91
N ASP A 39 -0.08 -46.37 10.92
CA ASP A 39 -1.54 -46.38 10.82
C ASP A 39 -2.06 -44.97 10.50
N GLY A 40 -2.00 -44.60 9.22
CA GLY A 40 -2.11 -43.21 8.77
C GLY A 40 -3.27 -42.39 9.33
N SER A 41 -2.97 -41.13 9.60
CA SER A 41 -3.45 -40.02 8.75
C SER A 41 -2.70 -38.70 8.99
N ASP A 42 -1.93 -38.57 10.09
CA ASP A 42 -1.54 -37.24 10.60
C ASP A 42 -0.02 -37.10 10.94
N THR A 43 0.87 -38.00 10.50
CA THR A 43 2.31 -37.97 10.86
C THR A 43 3.22 -37.60 9.67
N LEU A 44 4.06 -36.58 9.84
CA LEU A 44 5.17 -36.18 8.97
C LEU A 44 6.47 -36.86 9.46
N VAL A 45 7.07 -37.70 8.63
CA VAL A 45 8.33 -38.37 8.95
C VAL A 45 9.49 -37.55 8.38
N SER A 46 10.40 -37.10 9.25
CA SER A 46 11.65 -36.44 8.86
C SER A 46 12.73 -37.49 8.64
N LEU A 47 13.15 -37.67 7.39
CA LEU A 47 14.17 -38.66 6.99
C LEU A 47 15.58 -38.10 7.19
N TYR A 48 16.46 -38.86 7.83
CA TYR A 48 17.88 -38.48 7.95
C TYR A 48 18.58 -38.49 6.59
N VAL A 49 19.32 -37.42 6.30
CA VAL A 49 20.18 -37.28 5.11
C VAL A 49 21.58 -36.79 5.51
N ASP A 50 22.62 -37.26 4.81
CA ASP A 50 24.02 -36.89 5.09
C ASP A 50 24.44 -35.55 4.47
N THR A 51 23.59 -35.02 3.58
CA THR A 51 23.81 -33.79 2.81
C THR A 51 22.57 -32.93 2.91
N ALA A 52 22.74 -31.68 3.34
CA ALA A 52 21.65 -30.70 3.40
C ALA A 52 21.05 -30.42 2.01
N PRO A 53 19.72 -30.22 1.91
CA PRO A 53 19.09 -29.69 0.70
C PRO A 53 19.62 -28.32 0.30
N THR A 54 19.56 -28.02 -0.99
CA THR A 54 19.78 -26.66 -1.50
C THR A 54 18.50 -25.88 -1.27
N LEU A 55 18.52 -24.90 -0.37
CA LEU A 55 17.34 -24.07 -0.09
C LEU A 55 16.99 -23.17 -1.30
N ASP A 56 16.16 -23.69 -2.20
CA ASP A 56 15.71 -23.04 -3.44
C ASP A 56 14.19 -23.12 -3.68
N GLY A 57 13.48 -23.81 -2.78
CA GLY A 57 12.03 -23.91 -2.79
C GLY A 57 11.50 -25.11 -3.56
N MET A 58 12.36 -25.97 -4.13
CA MET A 58 11.96 -27.12 -4.95
C MET A 58 12.46 -28.44 -4.35
N ALA A 59 11.58 -29.43 -4.25
CA ALA A 59 11.96 -30.78 -3.83
C ALA A 59 12.50 -31.64 -4.99
N ASP A 60 13.59 -31.21 -5.63
CA ASP A 60 14.14 -31.87 -6.82
C ASP A 60 15.36 -32.79 -6.56
N GLU A 61 15.94 -32.74 -5.36
CA GLU A 61 16.97 -33.68 -4.94
C GLU A 61 16.45 -35.10 -4.72
N ALA A 62 17.32 -36.09 -4.96
CA ALA A 62 16.94 -37.50 -4.98
C ALA A 62 16.33 -38.01 -3.66
N PHE A 63 16.83 -37.53 -2.50
CA PHE A 63 16.34 -37.97 -1.19
C PHE A 63 14.91 -37.49 -0.90
N TRP A 64 14.41 -36.43 -1.57
CA TRP A 64 13.01 -36.01 -1.41
C TRP A 64 12.03 -37.03 -1.97
N ALA A 65 12.46 -37.86 -2.92
CA ALA A 65 11.66 -38.97 -3.43
C ALA A 65 11.62 -40.17 -2.46
N ASP A 66 12.58 -40.26 -1.54
CA ASP A 66 12.66 -41.29 -0.51
C ASP A 66 11.94 -40.86 0.79
N ALA A 67 11.73 -39.55 0.99
CA ALA A 67 10.99 -39.01 2.13
C ALA A 67 9.48 -39.24 1.97
N ASP A 68 8.83 -39.71 3.03
CA ASP A 68 7.38 -39.96 3.03
C ASP A 68 6.59 -38.65 2.86
N GLU A 69 5.59 -38.69 1.97
CA GLU A 69 4.68 -37.58 1.74
C GLU A 69 3.49 -37.63 2.69
N LEU A 70 3.31 -36.55 3.46
CA LEU A 70 2.09 -36.30 4.22
C LEU A 70 1.18 -35.39 3.41
N VAL A 71 -0.05 -35.82 3.14
CA VAL A 71 -1.09 -35.00 2.49
C VAL A 71 -2.06 -34.52 3.56
N ILE A 72 -2.13 -33.20 3.74
CA ILE A 72 -2.93 -32.53 4.76
C ILE A 72 -4.06 -31.78 4.07
N SER A 73 -5.30 -32.18 4.30
CA SER A 73 -6.45 -31.42 3.82
C SER A 73 -6.76 -30.27 4.78
N VAL A 74 -6.72 -29.03 4.27
CA VAL A 74 -7.11 -27.83 5.01
C VAL A 74 -8.46 -27.31 4.54
N SER A 75 -9.26 -26.83 5.48
CA SER A 75 -10.55 -26.22 5.15
C SER A 75 -11.00 -25.17 6.14
N GLY A 76 -12.08 -24.44 5.81
CA GLY A 76 -12.77 -23.52 6.72
C GLY A 76 -12.56 -22.04 6.43
N GLY A 77 -11.68 -21.71 5.48
CA GLY A 77 -11.48 -20.36 4.98
C GLY A 77 -11.44 -20.30 3.45
N ASP A 78 -10.79 -19.28 2.90
CA ASP A 78 -10.71 -19.04 1.45
C ASP A 78 -9.80 -20.04 0.70
N ALA A 79 -8.71 -20.49 1.34
CA ALA A 79 -7.71 -21.39 0.75
C ALA A 79 -7.97 -22.88 1.03
N ASN A 80 -9.06 -23.47 0.53
CA ASN A 80 -9.36 -24.89 0.77
C ASN A 80 -8.60 -25.80 -0.20
N GLY A 81 -7.96 -26.87 0.30
CA GLY A 81 -7.20 -27.77 -0.55
C GLY A 81 -6.32 -28.74 0.23
N ASP A 82 -5.41 -29.38 -0.49
CA ASP A 82 -4.42 -30.28 0.10
C ASP A 82 -3.04 -29.60 0.10
N ILE A 83 -2.35 -29.67 1.23
CA ILE A 83 -0.93 -29.35 1.37
C ILE A 83 -0.17 -30.68 1.35
N ARG A 84 0.81 -30.84 0.46
CA ARG A 84 1.69 -32.01 0.48
C ARG A 84 3.01 -31.62 1.11
N MET A 85 3.39 -32.33 2.17
CA MET A 85 4.58 -32.03 2.96
C MET A 85 5.55 -33.21 2.96
N ARG A 86 6.84 -32.89 2.94
CA ARG A 86 7.93 -33.83 3.19
C ARG A 86 8.92 -33.19 4.15
N SER A 87 9.67 -33.99 4.89
CA SER A 87 10.73 -33.47 5.76
C SER A 87 11.97 -34.34 5.70
N VAL A 88 13.13 -33.69 5.77
CA VAL A 88 14.42 -34.33 5.98
C VAL A 88 15.20 -33.59 7.07
N PHE A 89 16.20 -34.24 7.65
CA PHE A 89 17.08 -33.61 8.62
C PHE A 89 18.51 -34.11 8.50
N THR A 90 19.46 -33.30 8.93
CA THR A 90 20.89 -33.63 9.05
C THR A 90 21.27 -33.76 10.52
N ASP A 91 22.57 -33.86 10.81
CA ASP A 91 23.05 -33.82 12.20
C ASP A 91 22.74 -32.51 12.93
N THR A 92 22.48 -31.42 12.20
CA THR A 92 22.35 -30.06 12.77
C THR A 92 21.05 -29.36 12.45
N ASP A 93 20.40 -29.66 11.33
CA ASP A 93 19.32 -28.85 10.77
C ASP A 93 18.15 -29.73 10.31
N ILE A 94 16.94 -29.19 10.39
CA ILE A 94 15.72 -29.75 9.81
C ILE A 94 15.29 -28.92 8.59
N TYR A 95 14.75 -29.64 7.61
CA TYR A 95 14.21 -29.09 6.38
C TYR A 95 12.77 -29.59 6.20
N ILE A 96 11.89 -28.68 5.83
CA ILE A 96 10.48 -28.98 5.58
C ILE A 96 10.11 -28.42 4.22
N TYR A 97 9.65 -29.29 3.33
CA TYR A 97 9.08 -28.94 2.04
C TYR A 97 7.56 -28.97 2.12
N ALA A 98 6.89 -28.00 1.50
CA ALA A 98 5.44 -27.99 1.31
C ALA A 98 5.08 -27.53 -0.11
N GLU A 99 4.02 -28.12 -0.68
CA GLU A 99 3.37 -27.65 -1.91
C GLU A 99 1.85 -27.59 -1.77
N TRP A 100 1.22 -26.61 -2.43
CA TRP A 100 -0.23 -26.51 -2.54
C TRP A 100 -0.64 -25.77 -3.82
N ASP A 101 -1.85 -26.07 -4.30
CA ASP A 101 -2.45 -25.35 -5.43
C ASP A 101 -2.98 -23.99 -4.95
N ASP A 102 -2.62 -22.94 -5.66
CA ASP A 102 -3.01 -21.55 -5.40
C ASP A 102 -3.10 -20.79 -6.73
N PRO A 103 -4.31 -20.53 -7.27
CA PRO A 103 -4.50 -19.96 -8.60
C PRO A 103 -3.83 -18.61 -8.84
N THR A 104 -3.49 -17.90 -7.76
CA THR A 104 -2.89 -16.56 -7.79
C THR A 104 -1.62 -16.52 -6.97
N MET A 105 -0.72 -15.62 -7.33
CA MET A 105 0.35 -15.18 -6.44
C MET A 105 0.02 -13.79 -5.94
N SER A 106 -0.31 -13.69 -4.66
CA SER A 106 -0.78 -12.46 -4.02
C SER A 106 0.32 -11.87 -3.14
N LEU A 107 0.74 -10.66 -3.49
CA LEU A 107 1.72 -9.87 -2.71
C LEU A 107 1.13 -8.56 -2.15
N THR A 108 -0.12 -8.26 -2.52
CA THR A 108 -0.79 -7.03 -2.14
C THR A 108 -1.28 -7.06 -0.70
N ARG A 109 -1.58 -5.89 -0.13
CA ARG A 109 -2.31 -5.79 1.13
C ARG A 109 -3.30 -4.63 1.07
N GLY A 110 -4.58 -4.95 1.20
CA GLY A 110 -5.68 -4.01 1.23
C GLY A 110 -5.50 -2.98 2.36
N GLY A 111 -5.71 -1.71 2.02
CA GLY A 111 -5.45 -0.57 2.89
C GLY A 111 -3.96 -0.31 3.18
N GLY A 112 -3.05 -0.96 2.46
CA GLY A 112 -1.60 -0.87 2.66
C GLY A 112 -0.81 -0.50 1.41
N ALA A 113 -1.06 -1.14 0.27
CA ALA A 113 -0.38 -0.81 -0.98
C ALA A 113 -0.93 0.50 -1.57
N TRP A 114 -0.08 1.26 -2.28
CA TRP A 114 -0.44 2.58 -2.82
C TRP A 114 -0.54 2.58 -4.35
N MET A 115 -1.51 3.34 -4.84
CA MET A 115 -1.63 3.76 -6.24
C MET A 115 -1.47 5.27 -6.30
N TYR A 116 -0.84 5.79 -7.35
CA TYR A 116 -0.71 7.23 -7.56
C TYR A 116 -1.80 7.73 -8.51
N ASN A 117 -2.49 8.81 -8.13
CA ASN A 117 -3.51 9.45 -8.94
C ASN A 117 -2.93 10.70 -9.61
N PRO A 118 -2.44 10.62 -10.85
CA PRO A 118 -1.95 11.79 -11.56
C PRO A 118 -3.11 12.72 -11.88
N VAL A 119 -3.05 13.95 -11.39
CA VAL A 119 -4.02 15.01 -11.72
C VAL A 119 -3.52 15.78 -12.94
N PRO A 120 -4.39 16.12 -13.92
CA PRO A 120 -4.02 16.89 -15.11
C PRO A 120 -3.33 18.23 -14.82
N GLU A 121 -2.51 18.70 -15.77
CA GLU A 121 -1.80 20.00 -15.68
C GLU A 121 -2.75 21.21 -15.64
N ASP A 122 -3.99 21.08 -16.11
CA ASP A 122 -5.03 22.12 -16.13
C ASP A 122 -5.97 22.05 -14.91
N THR A 123 -5.57 21.33 -13.86
CA THR A 123 -6.33 21.19 -12.62
C THR A 123 -5.56 21.75 -11.43
N MET A 124 -6.21 22.62 -10.66
CA MET A 124 -5.74 23.05 -9.35
C MET A 124 -5.93 21.92 -8.34
N ARG A 125 -4.84 21.43 -7.75
CA ARG A 125 -4.89 20.39 -6.72
C ARG A 125 -5.13 21.03 -5.35
N ALA A 126 -6.27 20.75 -4.72
CA ALA A 126 -6.47 21.06 -3.31
C ALA A 126 -5.89 19.93 -2.46
N VAL A 127 -4.81 20.22 -1.72
CA VAL A 127 -4.06 19.22 -0.93
C VAL A 127 -4.45 19.29 0.54
N TYR A 128 -4.68 18.13 1.17
CA TYR A 128 -5.05 18.09 2.59
C TYR A 128 -3.87 18.50 3.48
N THR A 129 -4.10 19.38 4.45
CA THR A 129 -3.12 19.80 5.45
C THR A 129 -3.70 19.73 6.88
N ASN A 130 -2.86 19.30 7.84
CA ASN A 130 -3.15 19.43 9.27
C ASN A 130 -2.59 20.73 9.85
N ASP A 131 -1.68 21.39 9.13
CA ASP A 131 -1.03 22.63 9.49
C ASP A 131 -1.54 23.71 8.52
N ALA A 132 -2.66 24.35 8.89
CA ALA A 132 -3.25 25.41 8.08
C ALA A 132 -2.28 26.60 7.97
N PRO A 133 -2.19 27.26 6.79
CA PRO A 133 -1.41 28.48 6.63
C PRO A 133 -2.02 29.62 7.46
N ASP A 134 -1.20 30.56 7.93
CA ASP A 134 -1.71 31.83 8.46
C ASP A 134 -2.12 32.70 7.27
N VAL A 135 -3.37 33.18 7.22
CA VAL A 135 -3.84 34.05 6.12
C VAL A 135 -3.33 35.47 6.36
N ASP A 136 -2.11 35.76 5.91
CA ASP A 136 -1.44 37.06 6.07
C ASP A 136 -0.84 37.61 4.76
N GLY A 137 -0.92 36.86 3.67
CA GLY A 137 -0.39 37.20 2.35
C GLY A 137 1.09 36.83 2.17
N ASN A 138 1.72 36.18 3.15
CA ASN A 138 3.11 35.75 3.12
C ASN A 138 3.24 34.27 2.77
N VAL A 139 3.79 34.00 1.59
CA VAL A 139 3.85 32.64 1.03
C VAL A 139 5.12 31.84 1.41
N ASP A 140 5.95 32.37 2.32
CA ASP A 140 7.18 31.70 2.77
C ASP A 140 6.91 30.58 3.81
N GLU A 141 5.65 30.24 4.05
CA GLU A 141 5.23 29.19 4.98
C GLU A 141 5.41 27.77 4.40
N GLU A 142 5.86 26.82 5.24
CA GLU A 142 6.08 25.41 4.88
C GLU A 142 4.78 24.70 4.41
N ALA A 143 3.61 25.17 4.86
CA ALA A 143 2.32 24.61 4.45
C ALA A 143 2.13 24.65 2.92
N TRP A 144 2.55 25.73 2.26
CA TRP A 144 2.39 25.91 0.82
C TRP A 144 3.35 25.08 -0.04
N ASP A 145 4.38 24.47 0.55
CA ASP A 145 5.29 23.57 -0.15
C ASP A 145 4.61 22.25 -0.54
N ALA A 146 3.53 21.89 0.15
CA ALA A 146 2.73 20.70 -0.16
C ALA A 146 1.88 20.84 -1.42
N ALA A 147 1.59 22.08 -1.87
CA ALA A 147 0.74 22.34 -3.02
C ALA A 147 1.55 22.83 -4.23
N ALA A 148 1.45 22.08 -5.34
CA ALA A 148 1.99 22.50 -6.62
C ALA A 148 1.17 23.67 -7.21
N PRO A 149 1.80 24.71 -7.78
CA PRO A 149 1.08 25.83 -8.37
C PRO A 149 0.45 25.46 -9.72
N LEU A 150 -0.84 25.77 -9.88
CA LEU A 150 -1.48 25.85 -11.20
C LEU A 150 -1.12 27.20 -11.83
N THR A 151 -0.54 27.19 -13.03
CA THR A 151 -0.24 28.41 -13.79
C THR A 151 -1.29 28.64 -14.88
N ILE A 152 -1.97 29.78 -14.81
CA ILE A 152 -3.08 30.16 -15.69
C ILE A 152 -2.64 31.29 -16.60
N ALA A 153 -2.53 30.97 -17.90
CA ALA A 153 -2.25 31.97 -18.92
C ALA A 153 -3.47 32.87 -19.13
N VAL A 154 -3.28 34.18 -18.94
CA VAL A 154 -4.34 35.19 -19.11
C VAL A 154 -4.00 36.20 -20.21
N ALA A 155 -5.03 36.79 -20.82
CA ALA A 155 -4.91 37.78 -21.89
C ALA A 155 -6.06 38.80 -21.83
N GLY A 156 -6.01 39.83 -22.68
CA GLY A 156 -7.10 40.79 -22.88
C GLY A 156 -6.92 42.14 -22.18
N GLY A 157 -6.19 42.19 -21.07
CA GLY A 157 -5.89 43.40 -20.29
C GLY A 157 -4.45 43.90 -20.45
N THR A 158 -4.04 44.79 -19.54
CA THR A 158 -2.74 45.49 -19.57
C THR A 158 -1.67 44.86 -18.69
N MET A 159 -2.03 44.06 -17.68
CA MET A 159 -1.04 43.46 -16.78
C MET A 159 -0.25 42.34 -17.48
N PRO A 160 1.06 42.24 -17.19
CA PRO A 160 1.92 41.21 -17.76
C PRO A 160 1.80 39.87 -17.03
N GLY A 161 2.11 38.78 -17.73
CA GLY A 161 2.34 37.47 -17.13
C GLY A 161 1.09 36.64 -16.85
N ASP A 162 1.32 35.52 -16.18
CA ASP A 162 0.31 34.52 -15.84
C ASP A 162 -0.13 34.68 -14.37
N ILE A 163 -1.26 34.08 -14.01
CA ILE A 163 -1.73 33.99 -12.62
C ILE A 163 -1.33 32.62 -12.09
N THR A 164 -0.78 32.55 -10.88
CA THR A 164 -0.52 31.27 -10.20
C THR A 164 -1.47 31.07 -9.03
N LEU A 165 -2.04 29.87 -8.93
CA LEU A 165 -2.91 29.47 -7.83
C LEU A 165 -2.37 28.22 -7.13
N LYS A 166 -2.49 28.17 -5.79
CA LYS A 166 -2.33 26.94 -5.00
C LYS A 166 -3.56 26.76 -4.12
N ALA A 167 -3.90 25.51 -3.79
CA ALA A 167 -4.99 25.22 -2.89
C ALA A 167 -4.59 24.19 -1.83
N LEU A 168 -4.97 24.48 -0.58
CA LEU A 168 -4.88 23.56 0.56
C LEU A 168 -6.28 23.40 1.16
N PHE A 169 -6.53 22.33 1.89
CA PHE A 169 -7.74 22.19 2.68
C PHE A 169 -7.50 21.39 3.96
N ASN A 170 -8.35 21.58 4.95
CA ASN A 170 -8.39 20.73 6.14
C ASN A 170 -9.82 20.21 6.34
N ASP A 171 -10.14 19.66 7.52
CA ASP A 171 -11.47 19.10 7.80
C ASP A 171 -12.63 20.11 7.68
N THR A 172 -12.34 21.40 7.63
CA THR A 172 -13.35 22.48 7.75
C THR A 172 -13.20 23.60 6.75
N HIS A 173 -11.98 23.91 6.30
CA HIS A 173 -11.69 25.09 5.48
C HIS A 173 -10.91 24.70 4.21
N ILE A 174 -11.10 25.50 3.17
CA ILE A 174 -10.24 25.59 2.01
C ILE A 174 -9.43 26.88 2.09
N PHE A 175 -8.17 26.80 1.66
CA PHE A 175 -7.24 27.90 1.56
C PHE A 175 -6.79 28.03 0.11
N ILE A 176 -6.77 29.25 -0.43
CA ILE A 176 -6.28 29.52 -1.78
C ILE A 176 -5.23 30.61 -1.74
N GLN A 177 -4.07 30.31 -2.31
CA GLN A 177 -3.03 31.29 -2.60
C GLN A 177 -3.15 31.73 -4.06
N LYS A 178 -2.97 33.03 -4.31
CA LYS A 178 -3.03 33.65 -5.63
C LYS A 178 -1.90 34.66 -5.79
N GLN A 179 -1.13 34.56 -6.88
CA GLN A 179 -0.12 35.56 -7.25
C GLN A 179 -0.28 36.02 -8.70
N TRP A 180 -0.09 37.32 -8.93
CA TRP A 180 -0.03 37.90 -10.27
C TRP A 180 0.87 39.13 -10.30
N ALA A 181 1.47 39.39 -11.46
CA ALA A 181 2.26 40.60 -11.67
C ALA A 181 1.34 41.78 -11.97
N ASP A 182 1.59 42.89 -11.30
CA ASP A 182 0.88 44.16 -11.47
C ASP A 182 1.85 45.31 -11.21
N PRO A 183 2.34 46.01 -12.25
CA PRO A 183 3.39 47.04 -12.12
C PRO A 183 3.02 48.19 -11.19
N THR A 184 1.74 48.36 -10.90
CA THR A 184 1.17 49.44 -10.11
C THR A 184 0.36 48.86 -8.96
N PHE A 185 0.33 49.58 -7.84
CA PHE A 185 -0.62 49.36 -6.77
C PHE A 185 -1.65 50.47 -6.82
N SER A 186 -2.88 50.11 -7.19
CA SER A 186 -3.97 51.04 -7.43
C SER A 186 -5.08 50.86 -6.40
N ILE A 187 -5.11 51.78 -5.44
CA ILE A 187 -6.14 51.84 -4.39
C ILE A 187 -7.00 53.11 -4.46
N ALA A 188 -6.65 54.08 -5.31
CA ALA A 188 -7.41 55.31 -5.49
C ALA A 188 -8.65 55.09 -6.37
N ARG A 189 -9.85 55.46 -5.93
CA ARG A 189 -11.06 55.34 -6.77
C ARG A 189 -11.52 56.66 -7.36
N GLY A 190 -12.22 56.58 -8.48
CA GLY A 190 -13.03 57.68 -9.01
C GLY A 190 -14.05 58.12 -7.96
N GLY A 191 -14.03 59.41 -7.62
CA GLY A 191 -14.82 59.98 -6.54
C GLY A 191 -14.05 60.23 -5.25
N SER A 192 -12.78 59.83 -5.12
CA SER A 192 -11.92 60.23 -4.00
C SER A 192 -11.72 61.75 -3.99
N TRP A 193 -11.46 62.32 -2.81
CA TRP A 193 -11.55 63.76 -2.59
C TRP A 193 -10.20 64.42 -2.40
N ALA A 194 -10.06 65.60 -3.01
CA ALA A 194 -8.96 66.52 -2.77
C ALA A 194 -9.50 67.90 -2.34
N TRP A 195 -8.83 68.54 -1.39
CA TRP A 195 -9.23 69.86 -0.90
C TRP A 195 -8.54 70.97 -1.70
N ASP A 196 -9.32 71.86 -2.31
CA ASP A 196 -8.82 73.09 -2.92
C ASP A 196 -8.73 74.18 -1.86
N SER A 197 -7.53 74.40 -1.31
CA SER A 197 -7.30 75.39 -0.25
C SER A 197 -7.51 76.84 -0.70
N VAL A 198 -7.51 77.13 -2.01
CA VAL A 198 -7.73 78.47 -2.56
C VAL A 198 -9.23 78.76 -2.66
N GLU A 199 -9.97 77.84 -3.25
CA GLU A 199 -11.43 77.98 -3.43
C GLU A 199 -12.23 77.47 -2.21
N GLN A 200 -11.56 76.84 -1.24
CA GLN A 200 -12.12 76.28 -0.01
C GLN A 200 -13.27 75.31 -0.32
N MET A 201 -13.01 74.38 -1.24
CA MET A 201 -13.99 73.38 -1.67
C MET A 201 -13.35 72.04 -1.98
N TRP A 202 -14.14 70.98 -1.91
CA TRP A 202 -13.74 69.64 -2.32
C TRP A 202 -13.79 69.48 -3.85
N ARG A 203 -12.81 68.76 -4.38
CA ARG A 203 -12.72 68.29 -5.76
C ARG A 203 -12.71 66.77 -5.74
N ASN A 204 -13.38 66.12 -6.68
CA ASN A 204 -13.27 64.68 -6.86
C ASN A 204 -12.23 64.34 -7.93
N SER A 205 -11.52 63.24 -7.76
CA SER A 205 -10.75 62.60 -8.84
C SER A 205 -11.71 61.86 -9.77
N ASP A 206 -11.54 62.03 -11.08
CA ASP A 206 -12.24 61.26 -12.11
C ASP A 206 -11.23 60.36 -12.85
N GLY A 207 -11.68 59.20 -13.34
CA GLY A 207 -10.87 58.32 -14.17
C GLY A 207 -9.90 57.38 -13.44
N GLN A 208 -10.01 57.28 -12.11
CA GLN A 208 -9.26 56.34 -11.27
C GLN A 208 -10.13 55.12 -10.90
N SER A 209 -9.50 53.97 -10.71
CA SER A 209 -10.10 52.70 -10.30
C SER A 209 -9.12 51.93 -9.40
N GLU A 210 -9.50 50.71 -9.02
CA GLU A 210 -8.70 49.90 -8.10
C GLU A 210 -8.28 48.59 -8.76
N ASP A 211 -7.19 48.02 -8.24
CA ASP A 211 -6.77 46.67 -8.56
C ASP A 211 -7.79 45.68 -8.01
N ARG A 212 -8.12 44.69 -8.84
CA ARG A 212 -9.12 43.67 -8.51
C ARG A 212 -8.66 42.32 -9.02
N SER A 213 -9.12 41.28 -8.34
CA SER A 213 -9.09 39.92 -8.86
C SER A 213 -10.40 39.23 -8.57
N ASN A 214 -10.67 38.15 -9.31
CA ASN A 214 -11.92 37.42 -9.23
C ASN A 214 -11.66 35.95 -9.44
N ILE A 215 -12.19 35.11 -8.56
CA ILE A 215 -12.40 33.67 -8.82
C ILE A 215 -13.89 33.45 -8.96
N GLN A 216 -14.32 32.82 -10.05
CA GLN A 216 -15.71 32.50 -10.32
C GLN A 216 -15.87 30.98 -10.31
N TRP A 217 -16.67 30.46 -9.38
CA TRP A 217 -17.00 29.06 -9.25
C TRP A 217 -18.34 28.73 -9.91
N ASP A 218 -18.42 27.56 -10.53
CA ASP A 218 -19.68 26.99 -10.99
C ASP A 218 -20.47 26.41 -9.81
N ILE A 219 -21.75 26.77 -9.72
CA ILE A 219 -22.70 26.10 -8.82
C ILE A 219 -23.62 25.21 -9.65
N ASP A 220 -24.34 25.81 -10.61
CA ASP A 220 -25.25 25.09 -11.52
C ASP A 220 -25.50 25.90 -12.81
N ALA A 221 -24.44 26.43 -13.43
CA ALA A 221 -24.57 27.23 -14.65
C ALA A 221 -24.35 26.39 -15.90
N ALA A 222 -25.41 26.24 -16.71
CA ALA A 222 -25.35 25.44 -17.92
C ALA A 222 -24.27 25.95 -18.91
N GLY A 223 -23.30 25.10 -19.22
CA GLY A 223 -22.21 25.40 -20.15
C GLY A 223 -20.99 26.08 -19.51
N PHE A 224 -20.96 26.25 -18.19
CA PHE A 224 -19.79 26.80 -17.50
C PHE A 224 -18.55 25.93 -17.70
N ALA A 225 -18.68 24.60 -17.63
CA ALA A 225 -17.57 23.68 -17.90
C ALA A 225 -16.86 23.92 -19.25
N ASP A 226 -17.58 24.41 -20.27
CA ASP A 226 -17.02 24.69 -21.59
C ASP A 226 -16.51 26.12 -21.74
N GLN A 227 -17.17 27.10 -21.11
CA GLN A 227 -16.95 28.53 -21.36
C GLN A 227 -16.23 29.25 -20.20
N GLY A 228 -16.26 28.69 -19.00
CA GLY A 228 -15.77 29.29 -17.77
C GLY A 228 -16.37 30.66 -17.50
N CYS A 229 -15.54 31.58 -17.00
CA CYS A 229 -15.97 32.94 -16.67
C CYS A 229 -16.48 33.76 -17.87
N MET A 230 -16.23 33.32 -19.12
CA MET A 230 -16.78 33.96 -20.32
C MET A 230 -18.28 33.73 -20.49
N LEU A 231 -18.87 32.75 -19.79
CA LEU A 231 -20.30 32.46 -19.86
C LEU A 231 -21.17 33.68 -19.52
N LYS A 232 -20.71 34.52 -18.57
CA LYS A 232 -21.42 35.74 -18.19
C LYS A 232 -21.16 36.94 -19.13
N CYS A 233 -20.23 36.85 -20.08
CA CYS A 233 -19.76 37.99 -20.86
C CYS A 233 -20.62 38.23 -22.12
N HIS A 234 -21.31 39.38 -22.21
CA HIS A 234 -22.14 39.75 -23.36
C HIS A 234 -21.56 40.92 -24.18
N ILE A 235 -21.84 40.95 -25.50
CA ILE A 235 -21.27 41.87 -26.51
C ILE A 235 -21.48 43.38 -26.20
N ASP A 236 -22.42 43.72 -25.31
CA ASP A 236 -22.78 45.10 -24.93
C ASP A 236 -22.35 45.49 -23.49
N SER A 237 -21.31 44.83 -22.94
CA SER A 237 -20.68 45.10 -21.62
C SER A 237 -21.45 44.67 -20.36
N TYR A 238 -22.57 43.94 -20.50
CA TYR A 238 -23.34 43.44 -19.35
C TYR A 238 -22.88 42.05 -18.91
N SER A 239 -23.04 41.76 -17.61
CA SER A 239 -22.78 40.42 -17.07
C SER A 239 -24.00 39.80 -16.43
N TYR A 240 -24.46 38.69 -17.00
CA TYR A 240 -25.56 37.86 -16.51
C TYR A 240 -25.49 36.48 -17.18
N LEU A 241 -26.10 35.47 -16.57
CA LEU A 241 -26.21 34.12 -17.14
C LEU A 241 -27.45 34.01 -18.05
N GLU A 242 -27.47 33.07 -19.00
CA GLU A 242 -28.60 32.94 -19.94
C GLU A 242 -29.71 32.00 -19.44
N GLY A 243 -29.40 30.99 -18.63
CA GLY A 243 -30.38 30.07 -18.05
C GLY A 243 -31.03 30.66 -16.79
N GLN A 244 -32.36 30.60 -16.70
CA GLN A 244 -33.14 31.22 -15.62
C GLN A 244 -32.80 30.72 -14.21
N ASP A 245 -32.32 29.48 -14.10
CA ASP A 245 -31.95 28.85 -12.85
C ASP A 245 -30.41 28.76 -12.68
N ASP A 246 -29.65 29.28 -13.66
CA ASP A 246 -28.18 29.25 -13.61
C ASP A 246 -27.69 30.18 -12.49
N ILE A 247 -26.71 29.69 -11.73
CA ILE A 247 -26.02 30.46 -10.69
C ILE A 247 -24.53 30.11 -10.66
N THR A 248 -23.71 31.12 -10.41
CA THR A 248 -22.26 31.00 -10.19
C THR A 248 -21.85 31.86 -9.00
N ASP A 249 -20.88 31.37 -8.23
CA ASP A 249 -20.32 32.03 -7.04
C ASP A 249 -19.05 32.83 -7.44
N MET A 250 -18.94 34.08 -7.01
CA MET A 250 -18.01 35.12 -7.45
C MET A 250 -17.25 35.73 -6.26
N TRP A 251 -16.05 35.21 -6.04
CA TRP A 251 -15.12 35.72 -5.04
C TRP A 251 -14.34 36.91 -5.62
N HIS A 252 -14.78 38.13 -5.30
CA HIS A 252 -14.28 39.35 -5.95
C HIS A 252 -13.46 40.24 -5.01
N MET A 253 -12.14 40.10 -5.06
CA MET A 253 -11.17 40.94 -4.35
C MET A 253 -11.13 42.35 -4.94
N LYS A 254 -11.01 43.35 -4.06
CA LYS A 254 -10.96 44.78 -4.40
C LYS A 254 -10.01 45.51 -3.46
N ALA A 255 -8.93 46.06 -4.00
CA ALA A 255 -7.90 46.72 -3.20
C ALA A 255 -8.44 47.86 -2.31
N ALA A 256 -9.40 48.66 -2.80
CA ALA A 256 -9.90 49.86 -2.11
C ALA A 256 -11.28 49.69 -1.48
N ARG A 257 -11.88 48.50 -1.61
CA ARG A 257 -13.27 48.26 -1.22
C ARG A 257 -13.48 47.01 -0.39
N SER A 258 -12.59 46.03 -0.45
CA SER A 258 -12.77 44.78 0.26
C SER A 258 -11.56 44.48 1.15
N LEU A 259 -10.37 44.56 0.57
CA LEU A 259 -9.13 44.47 1.32
C LEU A 259 -8.91 45.72 2.18
N GLY A 260 -8.19 45.54 3.29
CA GLY A 260 -7.87 46.62 4.23
C GLY A 260 -8.96 46.91 5.27
N ALA A 261 -10.12 46.26 5.17
CA ALA A 261 -11.24 46.48 6.10
C ALA A 261 -10.99 45.96 7.52
N ASN A 262 -10.02 45.07 7.71
CA ASN A 262 -9.56 44.60 9.02
C ASN A 262 -8.22 45.25 9.44
N GLY A 263 -7.50 45.82 8.48
CA GLY A 263 -6.34 46.67 8.72
C GLY A 263 -5.43 46.78 7.49
N VAL A 264 -4.57 47.79 7.50
CA VAL A 264 -3.52 47.98 6.50
C VAL A 264 -2.20 48.33 7.16
N SER A 265 -1.09 48.00 6.51
CA SER A 265 0.22 48.51 6.90
C SER A 265 1.14 48.71 5.70
N GLN A 266 2.05 49.66 5.82
CA GLN A 266 3.02 50.02 4.80
C GLN A 266 4.44 49.86 5.32
N GLU A 267 5.32 49.27 4.51
CA GLU A 267 6.73 49.12 4.84
C GLU A 267 7.58 50.13 4.04
N GLY A 268 8.09 51.14 4.75
CA GLY A 268 8.91 52.20 4.17
C GLY A 268 8.12 53.22 3.35
N GLU A 269 8.83 54.07 2.61
CA GLU A 269 8.21 55.12 1.77
C GLU A 269 7.99 54.60 0.35
N PRO A 270 6.78 54.75 -0.23
CA PRO A 270 6.50 54.30 -1.57
C PRO A 270 7.08 55.25 -2.61
N THR A 271 7.25 54.75 -3.84
CA THR A 271 7.45 55.61 -5.01
C THR A 271 6.11 55.75 -5.72
N LEU A 272 5.65 56.99 -5.85
CA LEU A 272 4.34 57.29 -6.45
C LEU A 272 4.48 57.83 -7.88
N ASP A 273 3.57 57.45 -8.76
CA ASP A 273 3.27 58.13 -10.03
C ASP A 273 1.80 58.59 -10.01
N GLY A 274 1.58 59.86 -9.69
CA GLY A 274 0.23 60.35 -9.43
C GLY A 274 -0.34 59.75 -8.13
N LEU A 275 -1.44 59.01 -8.24
CA LEU A 275 -2.13 58.35 -7.12
C LEU A 275 -1.86 56.84 -7.06
N GLU A 276 -0.97 56.33 -7.91
CA GLU A 276 -0.55 54.93 -7.94
C GLU A 276 0.82 54.79 -7.31
N ALA A 277 1.06 53.68 -6.61
CA ALA A 277 2.40 53.32 -6.19
C ALA A 277 3.06 52.39 -7.22
N ILE A 278 4.27 52.71 -7.64
CA ILE A 278 5.07 51.95 -8.62
C ILE A 278 6.23 51.18 -7.96
N ALA A 279 6.48 51.43 -6.68
CA ALA A 279 7.38 50.66 -5.84
C ALA A 279 7.00 50.85 -4.37
N GLY A 280 7.17 49.81 -3.55
CA GLY A 280 6.71 49.78 -2.16
C GLY A 280 6.34 48.37 -1.73
N GLU A 281 5.88 48.25 -0.50
CA GLU A 281 5.37 47.03 0.11
C GLU A 281 4.17 47.39 0.99
N PHE A 282 3.00 46.88 0.62
CA PHE A 282 1.71 47.20 1.22
C PHE A 282 1.00 45.93 1.62
N HIS A 283 0.57 45.87 2.87
CA HIS A 283 -0.11 44.73 3.47
C HIS A 283 -1.55 45.14 3.73
N LEU A 284 -2.50 44.32 3.29
CA LEU A 284 -3.92 44.58 3.42
C LEU A 284 -4.62 43.34 3.95
N ASP A 285 -5.38 43.51 5.02
CA ASP A 285 -6.13 42.45 5.67
C ASP A 285 -7.63 42.78 5.66
N GLY A 286 -8.46 41.81 5.31
CA GLY A 286 -9.90 42.06 5.16
C GLY A 286 -10.66 40.88 4.57
N TRP A 287 -11.60 41.19 3.68
CA TRP A 287 -12.48 40.18 3.09
C TRP A 287 -12.51 40.30 1.58
N THR A 288 -12.73 39.18 0.93
CA THR A 288 -13.18 39.17 -0.47
C THR A 288 -14.65 39.60 -0.51
N ASP A 289 -15.04 40.45 -1.47
CA ASP A 289 -16.47 40.84 -1.62
C ASP A 289 -17.21 39.67 -2.29
N ASP A 290 -17.85 38.84 -1.47
CA ASP A 290 -18.54 37.62 -1.91
C ASP A 290 -19.87 37.94 -2.59
N LYS A 291 -20.09 37.26 -3.71
CA LYS A 291 -21.14 37.58 -4.68
C LYS A 291 -21.59 36.35 -5.42
N HIS A 292 -22.79 36.40 -5.96
CA HIS A 292 -23.25 35.47 -6.98
C HIS A 292 -23.65 36.20 -8.27
N VAL A 293 -23.66 35.44 -9.36
CA VAL A 293 -24.16 35.89 -10.67
C VAL A 293 -25.29 34.97 -11.09
N THR A 294 -26.39 35.55 -11.55
CA THR A 294 -27.59 34.82 -12.03
C THR A 294 -28.06 35.38 -13.37
N TYR A 295 -29.16 34.81 -13.86
CA TYR A 295 -29.92 35.36 -14.97
C TYR A 295 -30.59 36.70 -14.63
N ASP A 296 -30.45 37.67 -15.53
CA ASP A 296 -31.17 38.94 -15.46
C ASP A 296 -31.65 39.40 -16.84
N GLU A 297 -32.97 39.37 -17.07
CA GLU A 297 -33.62 39.82 -18.29
C GLU A 297 -33.51 41.35 -18.52
N ASN A 298 -33.15 42.10 -17.48
CA ASN A 298 -33.01 43.55 -17.47
C ASN A 298 -31.57 44.01 -17.24
N ALA A 299 -30.56 43.13 -17.39
CA ALA A 299 -29.16 43.44 -17.12
C ALA A 299 -28.65 44.71 -17.82
N GLY A 300 -29.30 45.09 -18.95
CA GLY A 300 -29.06 46.32 -19.69
C GLY A 300 -29.41 47.64 -18.99
N ALA A 301 -30.18 47.59 -17.89
CA ALA A 301 -30.82 48.75 -17.26
C ALA A 301 -30.18 49.15 -15.91
N GLU A 302 -29.33 48.30 -15.32
CA GLU A 302 -28.69 48.52 -14.01
C GLU A 302 -27.16 48.45 -14.11
N GLU A 303 -26.46 49.12 -13.19
CA GLU A 303 -24.99 49.31 -13.21
C GLU A 303 -24.21 47.99 -13.06
N ASP A 304 -24.78 47.00 -12.39
CA ASP A 304 -24.10 45.74 -12.03
C ASP A 304 -24.62 44.50 -12.79
N GLY A 305 -25.63 44.63 -13.65
CA GLY A 305 -26.25 43.50 -14.36
C GLY A 305 -26.79 42.42 -13.42
N GLY A 306 -26.66 41.15 -13.81
CA GLY A 306 -27.04 39.98 -13.00
C GLY A 306 -26.06 39.63 -11.88
N ARG A 307 -25.17 40.56 -11.48
CA ARG A 307 -24.26 40.36 -10.34
C ARG A 307 -24.92 40.87 -9.07
N HIS A 308 -24.95 40.04 -8.05
CA HIS A 308 -25.58 40.34 -6.77
C HIS A 308 -24.56 40.19 -5.64
N GLY A 309 -24.69 41.02 -4.62
CA GLY A 309 -23.99 40.75 -3.36
C GLY A 309 -24.73 39.68 -2.61
N ASP A 310 -23.98 38.80 -1.96
CA ASP A 310 -24.55 37.75 -1.12
C ASP A 310 -25.26 38.36 0.09
N ASP A 311 -26.00 37.50 0.79
CA ASP A 311 -26.85 37.93 1.88
C ASP A 311 -26.05 38.67 2.96
N GLY A 312 -26.49 39.90 3.24
CA GLY A 312 -25.91 40.77 4.27
C GLY A 312 -25.30 42.05 3.73
N SER A 313 -24.24 42.55 4.37
CA SER A 313 -23.72 43.90 4.13
C SER A 313 -22.31 43.90 3.57
N SER A 314 -22.04 44.80 2.63
CA SER A 314 -20.72 44.96 2.03
C SER A 314 -19.68 45.49 3.02
N THR A 315 -18.43 45.17 2.70
CA THR A 315 -17.20 45.69 3.29
C THR A 315 -17.03 47.21 3.20
N TYR A 316 -17.88 47.91 2.44
CA TYR A 316 -17.74 49.35 2.21
C TYR A 316 -19.05 50.15 2.26
N GLY A 317 -18.95 51.38 2.77
CA GLY A 317 -19.96 52.45 2.71
C GLY A 317 -19.55 53.60 1.78
N ARG A 318 -20.33 54.68 1.77
CA ARG A 318 -20.05 55.89 0.96
C ARG A 318 -19.58 57.03 1.85
N ASN A 319 -18.35 57.50 1.66
CA ASN A 319 -17.83 58.73 2.26
C ASN A 319 -18.23 59.95 1.41
N ARG A 320 -19.53 60.27 1.34
CA ARG A 320 -20.00 61.45 0.62
C ARG A 320 -21.34 61.97 1.11
N ASN A 321 -21.50 63.28 1.08
CA ASN A 321 -22.76 63.91 1.43
C ASN A 321 -23.86 63.66 0.36
N ALA A 322 -25.10 64.02 0.70
CA ALA A 322 -26.26 63.77 -0.17
C ALA A 322 -26.15 64.45 -1.55
N THR A 323 -25.43 65.58 -1.65
CA THR A 323 -25.19 66.29 -2.91
C THR A 323 -24.02 65.73 -3.72
N LYS A 324 -23.26 64.78 -3.17
CA LYS A 324 -22.01 64.25 -3.76
C LYS A 324 -20.98 65.36 -4.06
N ALA A 325 -20.93 66.38 -3.22
CA ALA A 325 -20.06 67.54 -3.40
C ALA A 325 -18.94 67.64 -2.36
N ALA A 326 -18.97 66.78 -1.33
CA ALA A 326 -17.97 66.71 -0.27
C ALA A 326 -17.97 65.31 0.38
N PRO A 327 -16.84 64.87 0.96
CA PRO A 327 -16.80 63.74 1.88
C PRO A 327 -17.57 64.03 3.16
N LEU A 328 -17.93 62.96 3.87
CA LEU A 328 -18.51 63.06 5.22
C LEU A 328 -17.40 63.21 6.26
N PHE A 329 -16.30 62.47 6.09
CA PHE A 329 -15.20 62.36 7.04
C PHE A 329 -13.84 62.48 6.34
N ILE A 330 -12.86 63.01 7.06
CA ILE A 330 -11.42 62.95 6.75
C ILE A 330 -10.70 62.54 8.04
N GLU A 331 -9.69 61.70 7.92
CA GLU A 331 -8.84 61.31 9.05
C GLU A 331 -7.96 62.48 9.52
N LYS A 332 -7.64 62.54 10.82
CA LYS A 332 -6.91 63.68 11.38
C LYS A 332 -5.40 63.63 11.13
N GLU A 333 -4.80 62.46 11.34
CA GLU A 333 -3.35 62.30 11.45
C GLU A 333 -2.92 60.97 10.80
N PRO A 334 -3.13 60.80 9.48
CA PRO A 334 -2.66 59.60 8.79
C PRO A 334 -1.16 59.42 9.00
N THR A 335 -0.77 58.18 9.28
CA THR A 335 0.61 57.85 9.64
C THR A 335 1.51 57.66 8.43
N ASP A 336 0.95 57.16 7.33
CA ASP A 336 1.62 56.96 6.05
C ASP A 336 0.66 57.04 4.86
N TRP A 337 1.17 56.82 3.64
CA TRP A 337 0.37 56.96 2.42
C TRP A 337 -0.76 55.93 2.33
N LEU A 338 -0.53 54.68 2.71
CA LEU A 338 -1.58 53.65 2.64
C LEU A 338 -2.67 53.90 3.68
N ASP A 339 -2.28 54.28 4.90
CA ASP A 339 -3.18 54.68 5.98
C ASP A 339 -4.12 55.81 5.51
N ALA A 340 -3.57 56.87 4.90
CA ALA A 340 -4.37 57.95 4.31
C ALA A 340 -5.30 57.51 3.17
N MET A 341 -4.96 56.43 2.45
CA MET A 341 -5.72 55.95 1.29
C MET A 341 -6.82 54.95 1.67
N VAL A 342 -6.92 54.60 2.95
CA VAL A 342 -7.98 53.79 3.53
C VAL A 342 -8.71 54.62 4.60
N LEU A 343 -9.99 54.34 4.81
CA LEU A 343 -10.78 55.01 5.84
C LEU A 343 -11.69 53.96 6.46
N LEU A 344 -11.50 53.68 7.75
CA LEU A 344 -12.21 52.63 8.45
C LEU A 344 -13.40 53.19 9.24
N GLN A 345 -14.44 52.38 9.40
CA GLN A 345 -15.55 52.70 10.29
C GLN A 345 -15.07 52.79 11.75
N SER A 346 -14.06 52.00 12.14
CA SER A 346 -13.44 52.07 13.47
C SER A 346 -12.81 53.43 13.77
N GLU A 347 -12.09 54.03 12.82
CA GLU A 347 -11.50 55.36 12.98
C GLU A 347 -12.57 56.44 13.21
N ILE A 348 -13.73 56.29 12.58
CA ILE A 348 -14.87 57.18 12.81
C ILE A 348 -15.44 56.98 14.22
N ASP A 349 -15.63 55.72 14.61
CA ASP A 349 -16.21 55.35 15.90
C ASP A 349 -15.29 55.73 17.08
N ASP A 350 -13.97 55.61 16.88
CA ASP A 350 -12.91 55.96 17.83
C ASP A 350 -12.53 57.46 17.79
N GLN A 351 -13.20 58.24 16.93
CA GLN A 351 -13.02 59.68 16.79
C GLN A 351 -11.62 60.09 16.31
N GLU A 352 -11.00 59.30 15.46
CA GLU A 352 -9.75 59.60 14.75
C GLU A 352 -10.01 60.46 13.50
N THR A 353 -11.28 60.59 13.08
CA THR A 353 -11.72 61.46 11.98
C THR A 353 -12.35 62.78 12.44
N ILE A 354 -12.48 63.73 11.51
CA ILE A 354 -13.29 64.96 11.66
C ILE A 354 -14.38 65.04 10.59
N THR A 355 -15.44 65.80 10.89
CA THR A 355 -16.51 66.12 9.93
C THR A 355 -15.98 66.96 8.78
N ALA A 356 -16.05 66.42 7.56
CA ALA A 356 -15.58 67.05 6.34
C ALA A 356 -16.71 67.66 5.48
N ASP A 357 -17.97 67.38 5.81
CA ASP A 357 -19.14 67.90 5.07
C ASP A 357 -19.45 69.35 5.45
N PRO A 358 -19.32 70.33 4.53
CA PRO A 358 -19.63 71.74 4.82
C PRO A 358 -21.09 72.01 5.18
N ALA A 359 -22.00 71.07 4.93
CA ALA A 359 -23.41 71.17 5.31
C ALA A 359 -23.68 70.76 6.77
N ASP A 360 -22.71 70.12 7.44
CA ASP A 360 -22.87 69.64 8.80
C ASP A 360 -22.60 70.75 9.85
N PRO A 361 -23.41 70.88 10.92
CA PRO A 361 -23.18 71.86 11.97
C PRO A 361 -21.84 71.75 12.71
N GLY A 362 -21.19 70.59 12.68
CA GLY A 362 -19.88 70.30 13.28
C GLY A 362 -18.69 70.62 12.40
N TYR A 363 -18.90 71.08 11.16
CA TYR A 363 -17.83 71.40 10.21
C TYR A 363 -16.97 72.58 10.66
N ASP A 364 -15.65 72.41 10.61
CA ASP A 364 -14.65 73.47 10.75
C ASP A 364 -13.65 73.40 9.59
N GLY A 365 -13.74 74.35 8.67
CA GLY A 365 -12.90 74.40 7.48
C GLY A 365 -11.40 74.58 7.77
N ASN A 366 -11.01 75.09 8.95
CA ASN A 366 -9.59 75.15 9.32
C ASN A 366 -9.08 73.77 9.70
N LEU A 367 -9.85 73.00 10.47
CA LEU A 367 -9.46 71.63 10.83
C LEU A 367 -9.38 70.73 9.60
N VAL A 368 -10.30 70.91 8.64
CA VAL A 368 -10.24 70.20 7.35
C VAL A 368 -9.01 70.60 6.54
N ALA A 369 -8.66 71.89 6.50
CA ALA A 369 -7.46 72.34 5.80
C ALA A 369 -6.17 71.84 6.47
N ASP A 370 -6.14 71.74 7.80
CA ASP A 370 -5.02 71.20 8.56
C ASP A 370 -4.88 69.68 8.31
N ALA A 371 -5.97 68.91 8.39
CA ALA A 371 -5.97 67.47 8.09
C ALA A 371 -5.57 67.19 6.63
N TRP A 372 -6.08 67.99 5.68
CA TRP A 372 -5.70 67.88 4.27
C TRP A 372 -4.21 68.11 4.03
N ALA A 373 -3.55 68.97 4.82
CA ALA A 373 -2.12 69.24 4.65
C ALA A 373 -1.28 67.97 4.88
N GLU A 374 -1.72 67.05 5.73
CA GLU A 374 -1.08 65.75 5.94
C GLU A 374 -1.29 64.85 4.72
N TYR A 375 -2.51 64.76 4.18
CA TYR A 375 -2.81 64.02 2.95
C TYR A 375 -2.00 64.53 1.74
N ASP A 376 -1.94 65.86 1.53
CA ASP A 376 -1.19 66.50 0.45
C ASP A 376 0.33 66.23 0.58
N ALA A 377 0.85 66.18 1.81
CA ALA A 377 2.25 65.86 2.07
C ALA A 377 2.61 64.42 1.72
N LEU A 378 1.66 63.49 1.91
CA LEU A 378 1.80 62.08 1.53
C LEU A 378 1.54 61.83 0.04
N GLY A 379 0.95 62.78 -0.69
CA GLY A 379 0.48 62.55 -2.06
C GLY A 379 -0.77 61.68 -2.12
N ALA A 380 -1.57 61.68 -1.04
CA ALA A 380 -2.78 60.89 -0.88
C ALA A 380 -4.06 61.68 -1.23
N VAL A 381 -5.19 60.97 -1.26
CA VAL A 381 -6.54 61.54 -1.42
C VAL A 381 -7.48 60.95 -0.38
N VAL A 382 -8.50 61.72 0.03
CA VAL A 382 -9.49 61.20 0.98
C VAL A 382 -10.35 60.15 0.27
N PRO A 383 -10.45 58.92 0.81
CA PRO A 383 -11.18 57.85 0.14
C PRO A 383 -12.68 58.15 -0.04
N GLU A 384 -13.25 57.74 -1.17
CA GLU A 384 -14.71 57.78 -1.41
C GLU A 384 -15.49 56.72 -0.62
N ARG A 385 -14.77 55.74 -0.06
CA ARG A 385 -15.31 54.59 0.66
C ARG A 385 -14.93 54.65 2.13
N ILE A 386 -15.80 54.07 2.95
CA ILE A 386 -15.54 53.81 4.37
C ILE A 386 -15.58 52.29 4.49
N LEU A 387 -14.47 51.66 4.84
CA LEU A 387 -14.40 50.21 4.99
C LEU A 387 -14.89 49.78 6.36
N ARG A 388 -15.41 48.55 6.43
CA ARG A 388 -15.93 47.93 7.64
C ARG A 388 -16.01 46.41 7.47
N PRO A 389 -16.09 45.64 8.56
CA PRO A 389 -16.41 44.23 8.48
C PRO A 389 -17.77 44.01 7.79
N PRO A 390 -17.86 43.05 6.84
CA PRO A 390 -19.12 42.64 6.24
C PRO A 390 -19.98 41.86 7.27
N THR A 391 -21.21 41.53 6.88
CA THR A 391 -22.09 40.67 7.68
C THR A 391 -22.80 39.69 6.76
N GLY A 392 -23.21 38.53 7.28
CA GLY A 392 -23.92 37.50 6.49
C GLY A 392 -22.96 36.69 5.60
N SER A 393 -23.50 35.93 4.65
CA SER A 393 -22.70 35.08 3.73
C SER A 393 -21.72 35.89 2.89
N ARG A 394 -22.04 37.17 2.65
CA ARG A 394 -21.14 38.14 2.01
C ARG A 394 -19.76 38.32 2.67
N GLY A 395 -19.60 37.83 3.89
CA GLY A 395 -18.36 37.90 4.67
C GLY A 395 -17.67 36.55 4.89
N ASP A 396 -18.05 35.49 4.18
CA ASP A 396 -17.56 34.12 4.44
C ASP A 396 -16.10 33.90 4.02
N ILE A 397 -15.52 34.84 3.28
CA ILE A 397 -14.16 34.75 2.73
C ILE A 397 -13.27 35.82 3.35
N HIS A 398 -12.38 35.39 4.24
CA HIS A 398 -11.30 36.22 4.77
C HIS A 398 -10.12 36.19 3.77
N GLU A 399 -9.53 37.34 3.48
CA GLU A 399 -8.44 37.48 2.51
C GLU A 399 -7.42 38.51 3.00
N ALA A 400 -6.16 38.09 3.05
CA ALA A 400 -5.01 38.94 3.27
C ALA A 400 -4.15 39.00 2.00
N ALA A 401 -3.56 40.16 1.73
CA ALA A 401 -2.74 40.33 0.54
C ALA A 401 -1.59 41.31 0.75
N ILE A 402 -0.48 41.01 0.08
CA ILE A 402 0.70 41.86 -0.01
C ILE A 402 0.90 42.26 -1.46
N TRP A 403 0.98 43.57 -1.73
CA TRP A 403 1.60 44.06 -2.96
C TRP A 403 3.04 44.48 -2.68
N LYS A 404 3.99 43.95 -3.44
CA LYS A 404 5.41 44.26 -3.28
C LYS A 404 6.10 44.41 -4.63
N ASN A 405 6.48 45.64 -4.96
CA ASN A 405 7.29 45.99 -6.13
C ASN A 405 6.83 45.32 -7.44
N GLY A 406 5.55 45.47 -7.76
CA GLY A 406 5.01 44.99 -9.03
C GLY A 406 4.35 43.61 -8.99
N MET A 407 4.09 43.07 -7.79
CA MET A 407 3.52 41.73 -7.62
C MET A 407 2.53 41.72 -6.46
N TRP A 408 1.32 41.24 -6.73
CA TRP A 408 0.34 40.89 -5.73
C TRP A 408 0.54 39.43 -5.30
N THR A 409 0.46 39.20 -4.00
CA THR A 409 0.36 37.88 -3.37
C THR A 409 -0.82 37.93 -2.41
N SER A 410 -1.73 36.97 -2.49
CA SER A 410 -2.94 36.94 -1.69
C SER A 410 -3.21 35.53 -1.22
N GLU A 411 -3.70 35.43 0.01
CA GLU A 411 -4.18 34.21 0.64
C GLU A 411 -5.60 34.44 1.10
N MET A 412 -6.45 33.43 0.93
CA MET A 412 -7.83 33.46 1.38
C MET A 412 -8.21 32.17 2.06
N GLU A 413 -9.09 32.28 3.05
CA GLU A 413 -9.73 31.15 3.72
C GLU A 413 -11.25 31.26 3.63
N ARG A 414 -11.89 30.09 3.49
CA ARG A 414 -13.34 29.94 3.54
C ARG A 414 -13.68 28.56 4.09
N LEU A 415 -14.82 28.41 4.75
CA LEU A 415 -15.38 27.09 5.06
C LEU A 415 -15.57 26.27 3.77
N LEU A 416 -15.36 24.95 3.85
CA LEU A 416 -15.66 24.03 2.74
C LEU A 416 -17.16 24.01 2.42
N VAL A 417 -17.99 24.02 3.45
CA VAL A 417 -19.45 23.95 3.35
C VAL A 417 -20.05 25.07 4.21
N THR A 418 -20.56 26.12 3.56
CA THR A 418 -21.20 27.26 4.24
C THR A 418 -22.68 27.02 4.48
N GLY A 419 -23.33 26.23 3.61
CA GLY A 419 -24.76 25.97 3.64
C GLY A 419 -25.63 27.11 3.08
N ASN A 420 -25.04 28.10 2.41
CA ASN A 420 -25.78 29.13 1.68
C ASN A 420 -25.92 28.72 0.20
N ASP A 421 -27.10 28.92 -0.39
CA ASP A 421 -27.41 28.49 -1.76
C ASP A 421 -26.73 29.38 -2.83
N ASP A 422 -26.25 30.56 -2.43
CA ASP A 422 -25.48 31.52 -3.22
C ASP A 422 -23.99 31.16 -3.35
N ASP A 423 -23.50 30.19 -2.58
CA ASP A 423 -22.08 29.84 -2.58
C ASP A 423 -21.82 28.42 -3.09
N VAL A 424 -20.63 28.20 -3.65
CA VAL A 424 -20.16 26.84 -3.96
C VAL A 424 -19.99 26.01 -2.69
N GLN A 425 -20.53 24.79 -2.69
CA GLN A 425 -20.38 23.85 -1.57
C GLN A 425 -19.33 22.80 -1.95
N PHE A 426 -18.19 22.79 -1.25
CA PHE A 426 -17.14 21.78 -1.41
C PHE A 426 -17.43 20.57 -0.50
N ASP A 427 -18.60 19.96 -0.69
CA ASP A 427 -19.12 18.87 0.16
C ASP A 427 -18.84 17.46 -0.40
N ASP A 428 -18.40 17.37 -1.65
CA ASP A 428 -18.00 16.13 -2.31
C ASP A 428 -16.52 16.21 -2.75
N MET A 429 -15.66 15.46 -2.04
CA MET A 429 -14.22 15.40 -2.35
C MET A 429 -13.92 14.61 -3.64
N GLY A 430 -14.86 13.80 -4.14
CA GLY A 430 -14.72 13.07 -5.40
C GLY A 430 -15.22 13.85 -6.62
N LYS A 431 -15.75 15.06 -6.41
CA LYS A 431 -16.27 15.94 -7.46
C LYS A 431 -15.17 16.89 -7.97
N THR A 432 -15.14 17.08 -9.29
CA THR A 432 -14.39 18.16 -9.92
C THR A 432 -15.18 19.47 -9.89
N TYR A 433 -14.55 20.55 -9.45
CA TYR A 433 -15.15 21.89 -9.35
C TYR A 433 -14.62 22.80 -10.45
N HIS A 434 -15.50 23.34 -11.29
CA HIS A 434 -15.11 24.23 -12.37
C HIS A 434 -14.98 25.68 -11.87
N PHE A 435 -13.95 26.39 -12.33
CA PHE A 435 -13.78 27.81 -12.04
C PHE A 435 -13.15 28.59 -13.18
N GLY A 436 -13.22 29.92 -13.08
CA GLY A 436 -12.44 30.84 -13.90
C GLY A 436 -11.86 31.98 -13.07
N VAL A 437 -10.73 32.54 -13.52
CA VAL A 437 -10.02 33.62 -12.82
C VAL A 437 -9.82 34.82 -13.74
N SER A 438 -9.84 36.02 -13.15
CA SER A 438 -9.51 37.26 -13.87
C SER A 438 -8.88 38.29 -12.94
N THR A 439 -8.04 39.17 -13.49
CA THR A 439 -7.43 40.30 -12.78
C THR A 439 -7.72 41.61 -13.52
N ILE A 440 -7.75 42.73 -12.78
CA ILE A 440 -8.01 44.08 -13.30
C ILE A 440 -7.01 45.06 -12.69
N ASP A 441 -6.30 45.83 -13.50
CA ASP A 441 -5.33 46.86 -13.10
C ASP A 441 -5.88 48.24 -13.46
N ASN A 442 -6.17 49.04 -12.43
CA ASN A 442 -6.71 50.40 -12.51
C ASN A 442 -7.80 50.66 -13.59
N GLY A 443 -8.50 49.62 -14.02
CA GLY A 443 -9.35 49.64 -15.21
C GLY A 443 -10.80 49.95 -14.91
N GLY A 444 -11.60 50.20 -15.95
CA GLY A 444 -13.06 50.07 -15.88
C GLY A 444 -13.50 48.61 -15.64
N GLY A 445 -14.77 48.28 -15.83
CA GLY A 445 -15.20 46.88 -15.87
C GLY A 445 -14.76 46.14 -17.15
N GLU A 446 -14.34 46.87 -18.18
CA GLU A 446 -14.16 46.36 -19.54
C GLU A 446 -12.70 45.96 -19.85
N ASP A 447 -11.71 46.52 -19.16
CA ASP A 447 -10.28 46.26 -19.38
C ASP A 447 -9.72 45.31 -18.30
N HIS A 448 -9.74 44.00 -18.56
CA HIS A 448 -9.28 42.99 -17.59
C HIS A 448 -8.54 41.83 -18.28
N ASN A 449 -7.68 41.15 -17.53
CA ASN A 449 -7.02 39.91 -17.93
C ASN A 449 -7.91 38.71 -17.60
N TYR A 450 -8.12 37.84 -18.58
CA TYR A 450 -8.98 36.67 -18.50
C TYR A 450 -8.46 35.51 -19.36
N HIS A 451 -9.05 34.34 -19.22
CA HIS A 451 -8.84 33.17 -20.07
C HIS A 451 -10.17 32.71 -20.68
N SER A 452 -10.11 31.84 -21.70
CA SER A 452 -11.29 31.18 -22.27
C SER A 452 -11.42 29.75 -21.74
N GLY A 453 -12.64 29.29 -21.49
CA GLY A 453 -12.90 27.96 -20.94
C GLY A 453 -12.80 27.94 -19.41
N ALA A 454 -13.15 26.80 -18.80
CA ALA A 454 -13.03 26.60 -17.36
C ALA A 454 -11.72 25.88 -17.00
N TYR A 455 -11.17 26.25 -15.84
CA TYR A 455 -10.21 25.43 -15.11
C TYR A 455 -10.97 24.56 -14.10
N HIS A 456 -10.27 23.59 -13.54
CA HIS A 456 -10.84 22.59 -12.65
C HIS A 456 -10.09 22.57 -11.34
N MET A 457 -10.77 22.30 -10.24
CA MET A 457 -10.17 21.98 -8.97
C MET A 457 -10.65 20.60 -8.52
N ASP A 458 -9.69 19.75 -8.16
CA ASP A 458 -9.95 18.44 -7.55
C ASP A 458 -9.39 18.43 -6.13
N PHE A 459 -10.13 17.81 -5.21
CA PHE A 459 -9.58 17.43 -3.91
C PHE A 459 -8.78 16.15 -4.10
N VAL A 460 -7.47 16.24 -3.88
CA VAL A 460 -6.56 15.17 -4.29
C VAL A 460 -5.92 14.58 -3.05
N GLN A 461 -6.05 13.27 -2.91
CA GLN A 461 -5.00 12.47 -2.28
C GLN A 461 -4.12 11.96 -3.41
N ASP A 462 -2.87 12.45 -3.47
CA ASP A 462 -1.93 12.05 -4.54
C ASP A 462 -1.77 10.53 -4.61
N PHE A 463 -1.98 9.85 -3.48
CA PHE A 463 -1.98 8.41 -3.37
C PHE A 463 -3.28 7.91 -2.76
N GLU A 464 -3.78 6.82 -3.31
CA GLU A 464 -4.88 6.06 -2.74
C GLU A 464 -4.39 4.67 -2.34
N THR A 465 -4.99 4.11 -1.30
CA THR A 465 -4.70 2.72 -0.93
C THR A 465 -5.49 1.76 -1.79
N LEU A 466 -4.90 0.62 -2.16
CA LEU A 466 -5.62 -0.49 -2.76
C LEU A 466 -6.77 -0.93 -1.82
N GLY A 467 -8.00 -0.97 -2.33
CA GLY A 467 -9.21 -1.15 -1.51
C GLY A 467 -9.36 -2.55 -0.87
N SER A 468 -8.69 -3.56 -1.39
CA SER A 468 -8.77 -4.96 -0.95
C SER A 468 -7.45 -5.70 -1.20
N GLY A 469 -7.36 -6.94 -0.71
CA GLY A 469 -6.25 -7.87 -0.94
C GLY A 469 -5.46 -8.24 0.33
N SER A 470 -4.74 -9.34 0.27
CA SER A 470 -3.75 -9.80 1.22
C SER A 470 -2.68 -10.63 0.51
N GLU A 471 -1.60 -10.93 1.24
CA GLU A 471 -0.56 -11.79 0.70
C GLU A 471 -0.89 -13.26 0.98
N ASP A 472 -0.36 -14.15 0.14
CA ASP A 472 -0.42 -15.59 0.38
C ASP A 472 0.45 -15.96 1.58
N ARG A 473 -0.06 -16.86 2.43
CA ARG A 473 0.59 -17.25 3.69
C ARG A 473 0.40 -18.72 3.99
N LEU A 474 1.47 -19.32 4.49
CA LEU A 474 1.49 -20.62 5.16
C LEU A 474 1.92 -20.39 6.60
N ALA A 475 1.20 -20.95 7.57
CA ALA A 475 1.62 -20.93 8.96
C ALA A 475 1.72 -22.33 9.55
N MET A 476 2.79 -22.59 10.30
CA MET A 476 2.97 -23.79 11.11
C MET A 476 3.07 -23.38 12.58
N LEU A 477 2.41 -24.12 13.46
CA LEU A 477 2.46 -23.88 14.91
C LEU A 477 2.94 -25.14 15.62
N TRP A 478 4.01 -25.02 16.38
CA TRP A 478 4.65 -26.09 17.16
C TRP A 478 4.45 -25.86 18.66
N GLU A 479 4.34 -26.93 19.44
CA GLU A 479 4.32 -26.82 20.90
C GLU A 479 5.73 -26.55 21.47
N ILE A 480 5.86 -25.51 22.31
CA ILE A 480 7.01 -25.35 23.19
C ILE A 480 6.63 -25.95 24.54
N GLY A 481 7.07 -27.19 24.77
CA GLY A 481 6.66 -27.96 25.93
C GLY A 481 5.30 -28.62 25.73
N THR A 482 4.26 -28.16 26.42
CA THR A 482 2.90 -28.70 26.33
C THR A 482 1.90 -27.57 26.41
N ILE A 483 0.99 -27.52 25.43
CA ILE A 483 -0.11 -26.57 25.37
C ILE A 483 -1.40 -27.32 25.70
N THR A 484 -2.17 -26.82 26.67
CA THR A 484 -3.39 -27.48 27.14
C THR A 484 -4.41 -27.61 26.01
N GLY A 485 -4.77 -28.84 25.65
CA GLY A 485 -5.79 -29.14 24.65
C GLY A 485 -5.28 -29.15 23.20
N PHE A 486 -3.99 -28.93 22.95
CA PHE A 486 -3.42 -29.02 21.60
C PHE A 486 -3.59 -30.42 21.00
N ASP A 487 -3.49 -31.47 21.82
CA ASP A 487 -3.67 -32.87 21.42
C ASP A 487 -5.08 -33.23 20.92
N THR A 488 -6.05 -32.34 21.12
CA THR A 488 -7.46 -32.52 20.72
C THR A 488 -7.97 -31.44 19.77
N GLN A 489 -7.30 -30.29 19.72
CA GLN A 489 -7.73 -29.13 18.95
C GLN A 489 -6.68 -28.68 17.91
N GLY A 490 -5.48 -29.27 17.90
CA GLY A 490 -4.39 -28.84 17.03
C GLY A 490 -4.13 -27.33 17.14
N CYS A 491 -3.95 -26.68 15.99
CA CYS A 491 -3.73 -25.24 15.94
C CYS A 491 -4.95 -24.39 16.34
N MET A 492 -6.16 -24.98 16.43
CA MET A 492 -7.36 -24.25 16.85
C MET A 492 -7.36 -23.89 18.33
N VAL A 493 -6.46 -24.46 19.13
CA VAL A 493 -6.32 -24.12 20.56
C VAL A 493 -6.08 -22.62 20.81
N LYS A 494 -5.53 -21.90 19.83
CA LYS A 494 -5.29 -20.46 19.91
C LYS A 494 -6.50 -19.61 19.50
N CYS A 495 -7.52 -20.19 18.86
CA CYS A 495 -8.55 -19.46 18.12
C CYS A 495 -9.79 -19.19 18.98
N HIS A 496 -10.01 -17.92 19.31
CA HIS A 496 -11.16 -17.44 20.10
C HIS A 496 -12.16 -16.72 19.22
N THR A 497 -13.25 -17.41 18.84
CA THR A 497 -14.26 -16.87 17.93
C THR A 497 -14.93 -15.60 18.48
N GLY A 498 -15.12 -14.59 17.62
CA GLY A 498 -15.83 -13.35 17.95
C GLY A 498 -14.93 -12.14 18.26
N PHE A 499 -13.60 -12.30 18.15
CA PHE A 499 -12.63 -11.24 18.46
C PHE A 499 -11.80 -10.75 17.28
N GLY A 500 -12.10 -11.16 16.06
CA GLY A 500 -11.24 -10.77 14.94
C GLY A 500 -9.84 -11.36 15.11
N SER A 501 -8.86 -10.71 14.47
CA SER A 501 -7.45 -11.10 14.52
C SER A 501 -6.85 -11.02 15.93
N ALA A 502 -7.50 -10.33 16.86
CA ALA A 502 -7.11 -10.27 18.26
C ALA A 502 -7.44 -11.57 19.02
N GLY A 503 -8.23 -12.47 18.44
CA GLY A 503 -8.64 -13.74 19.04
C GLY A 503 -7.59 -14.86 18.99
N ALA A 504 -6.34 -14.58 18.65
CA ALA A 504 -5.29 -15.60 18.53
C ALA A 504 -4.36 -15.60 19.77
N PHE A 505 -4.67 -16.38 20.81
CA PHE A 505 -3.89 -16.47 22.06
C PHE A 505 -4.13 -17.79 22.82
N LEU A 506 -3.21 -18.18 23.70
CA LEU A 506 -3.36 -19.37 24.56
C LEU A 506 -4.16 -19.07 25.83
N GLU A 507 -4.82 -20.08 26.40
CA GLU A 507 -5.70 -19.90 27.58
C GLU A 507 -4.97 -20.00 28.94
N VAL A 508 -3.75 -20.53 28.96
CA VAL A 508 -3.04 -20.85 30.20
C VAL A 508 -1.72 -20.08 30.28
N ASP A 509 -1.57 -19.29 31.35
CA ASP A 509 -0.35 -18.53 31.64
C ASP A 509 0.89 -19.44 31.70
N GLY A 510 1.94 -19.03 31.00
CA GLY A 510 3.22 -19.75 30.88
C GLY A 510 3.28 -20.80 29.77
N GLU A 511 2.18 -21.10 29.06
CA GLU A 511 2.23 -21.91 27.84
C GLU A 511 2.74 -21.09 26.66
N GLN A 512 3.48 -21.75 25.76
CA GLN A 512 4.05 -21.12 24.58
C GLN A 512 3.98 -22.06 23.37
N GLY A 513 3.87 -21.47 22.18
CA GLY A 513 4.02 -22.17 20.90
C GLY A 513 4.94 -21.41 19.97
N ASP A 514 5.68 -22.13 19.14
CA ASP A 514 6.58 -21.58 18.12
C ASP A 514 5.81 -21.54 16.80
N MET A 515 5.67 -20.35 16.20
CA MET A 515 4.84 -20.08 15.02
C MET A 515 5.67 -19.59 13.85
N TRP A 516 5.87 -20.49 12.89
CA TRP A 516 6.52 -20.20 11.62
C TRP A 516 5.48 -19.68 10.63
N HIS A 517 5.58 -18.41 10.27
CA HIS A 517 4.62 -17.76 9.37
C HIS A 517 5.30 -17.30 8.08
N MET A 518 5.14 -18.06 7.00
CA MET A 518 5.50 -17.63 5.65
C MET A 518 4.63 -16.44 5.25
N LYS A 519 5.25 -15.41 4.70
CA LYS A 519 4.58 -14.20 4.23
C LYS A 519 5.14 -13.79 2.89
N ALA A 520 4.37 -14.02 1.82
CA ALA A 520 4.83 -13.87 0.45
C ALA A 520 5.38 -12.47 0.16
N ALA A 521 4.79 -11.40 0.71
CA ALA A 521 5.25 -10.03 0.50
C ALA A 521 6.15 -9.50 1.62
N ARG A 522 6.00 -9.99 2.85
CA ARG A 522 6.62 -9.38 4.04
C ARG A 522 7.92 -10.02 4.52
N SER A 523 8.18 -11.29 4.23
CA SER A 523 9.35 -11.99 4.78
C SER A 523 10.08 -12.85 3.76
N LEU A 524 9.33 -13.38 2.80
CA LEU A 524 9.83 -14.27 1.77
C LEU A 524 10.79 -13.63 0.77
N PRO A 525 10.62 -12.37 0.30
CA PRO A 525 11.50 -11.76 -0.70
C PRO A 525 12.71 -11.00 -0.11
N VAL A 526 12.95 -11.10 1.21
CA VAL A 526 13.91 -10.22 1.91
C VAL A 526 15.34 -10.28 1.35
N THR A 527 15.78 -11.44 0.83
CA THR A 527 17.14 -11.62 0.32
C THR A 527 17.20 -11.79 -1.19
N GLU A 528 16.17 -12.35 -1.80
CA GLU A 528 16.08 -12.57 -3.24
C GLU A 528 14.61 -12.63 -3.66
N ALA A 529 14.31 -11.99 -4.79
CA ALA A 529 13.05 -12.11 -5.50
C ALA A 529 13.37 -12.04 -6.99
N THR A 530 12.93 -13.03 -7.76
CA THR A 530 13.19 -13.09 -9.20
C THR A 530 11.97 -13.57 -9.95
N GLN A 531 11.83 -13.06 -11.17
CA GLN A 531 10.79 -13.44 -12.11
C GLN A 531 11.43 -14.06 -13.35
N THR A 532 10.86 -15.16 -13.85
CA THR A 532 11.23 -15.72 -15.14
C THR A 532 10.06 -15.69 -16.12
N GLY A 533 10.30 -15.12 -17.30
CA GLY A 533 9.28 -14.97 -18.33
C GLY A 533 8.43 -13.70 -18.15
N THR A 534 7.24 -13.70 -18.77
CA THR A 534 6.29 -12.59 -18.70
C THR A 534 5.02 -13.10 -18.03
N PRO A 535 4.72 -12.67 -16.79
CA PRO A 535 3.52 -13.08 -16.08
C PRO A 535 2.27 -12.44 -16.66
N THR A 536 1.11 -12.97 -16.28
CA THR A 536 -0.18 -12.33 -16.51
C THR A 536 -0.67 -11.78 -15.19
N ILE A 537 -0.89 -10.47 -15.12
CA ILE A 537 -1.37 -9.79 -13.91
C ILE A 537 -2.85 -9.44 -14.09
N ASN A 538 -3.67 -9.73 -13.08
CA ASN A 538 -5.10 -9.41 -13.08
C ASN A 538 -5.37 -7.97 -12.58
N ASP A 539 -6.63 -7.55 -12.59
CA ASP A 539 -7.04 -6.19 -12.17
C ASP A 539 -6.87 -5.97 -10.65
N ASP A 540 -6.71 -7.04 -9.87
CA ASP A 540 -6.41 -7.00 -8.43
C ASP A 540 -4.91 -6.94 -8.14
N HIS A 541 -4.08 -6.79 -9.19
CA HIS A 541 -2.61 -6.75 -9.10
C HIS A 541 -1.97 -8.02 -8.55
N GLN A 542 -2.55 -9.18 -8.87
CA GLN A 542 -2.01 -10.50 -8.57
C GLN A 542 -1.57 -11.21 -9.84
N ALA A 543 -0.53 -12.04 -9.73
CA ALA A 543 -0.12 -12.86 -10.87
C ALA A 543 -1.01 -14.10 -10.99
N THR A 544 -1.48 -14.38 -12.20
CA THR A 544 -2.32 -15.56 -12.54
C THR A 544 -1.59 -16.58 -13.42
N SER A 545 -0.38 -16.25 -13.86
CA SER A 545 0.55 -17.15 -14.54
C SER A 545 1.98 -16.61 -14.43
N GLY A 546 2.98 -17.46 -14.65
CA GLY A 546 4.39 -17.12 -14.59
C GLY A 546 5.14 -17.94 -13.55
N LYS A 547 6.43 -17.63 -13.39
CA LYS A 547 7.30 -18.26 -12.39
C LYS A 547 8.04 -17.20 -11.59
N PHE A 548 7.88 -17.25 -10.28
CA PHE A 548 8.53 -16.36 -9.32
C PHE A 548 9.30 -17.20 -8.30
N SER A 549 10.52 -16.79 -7.99
CA SER A 549 11.38 -17.47 -7.03
C SER A 549 11.85 -16.48 -5.97
N PHE A 550 11.77 -16.91 -4.72
CA PHE A 550 12.00 -16.06 -3.56
C PHE A 550 12.93 -16.72 -2.57
N LYS A 551 13.68 -15.90 -1.84
CA LYS A 551 14.50 -16.32 -0.71
C LYS A 551 14.50 -15.27 0.37
N GLY A 552 14.33 -15.71 1.61
CA GLY A 552 14.29 -14.83 2.75
C GLY A 552 14.10 -15.61 4.04
N PHE A 553 13.21 -15.11 4.87
CA PHE A 553 12.98 -15.60 6.21
C PHE A 553 11.51 -15.93 6.40
N VAL A 554 11.24 -16.84 7.33
CA VAL A 554 9.90 -16.98 7.90
C VAL A 554 9.69 -15.82 8.88
N ASP A 555 8.48 -15.25 8.96
CA ASP A 555 8.14 -14.32 10.06
C ASP A 555 7.93 -15.13 11.33
N ASP A 556 9.02 -15.32 12.05
CA ASP A 556 9.12 -16.17 13.23
C ASP A 556 8.57 -15.49 14.49
N LYS A 557 7.76 -16.25 15.22
CA LYS A 557 6.86 -15.73 16.26
C LYS A 557 6.60 -16.72 17.37
N VAL A 558 6.60 -16.22 18.59
CA VAL A 558 6.08 -16.92 19.75
C VAL A 558 4.59 -16.61 19.95
N LEU A 559 3.82 -17.66 20.17
CA LEU A 559 2.45 -17.61 20.63
C LEU A 559 2.42 -17.79 22.15
N THR A 560 1.76 -16.89 22.88
CA THR A 560 1.66 -16.95 24.33
C THR A 560 0.23 -16.76 24.83
N TYR A 561 0.07 -16.89 26.14
CA TYR A 561 -1.13 -16.50 26.88
C TYR A 561 -1.46 -15.01 26.74
N ASP A 562 -2.76 -14.69 26.76
CA ASP A 562 -3.29 -13.33 26.94
C ASP A 562 -4.56 -13.34 27.80
N GLU A 563 -4.76 -12.32 28.66
CA GLU A 563 -5.87 -12.24 29.64
C GLU A 563 -7.20 -11.84 29.00
N ALA A 564 -7.15 -11.10 27.89
CA ALA A 564 -8.30 -10.67 27.10
C ALA A 564 -7.84 -10.22 25.71
N PRO A 565 -8.68 -10.29 24.66
CA PRO A 565 -8.33 -9.77 23.35
C PRO A 565 -8.06 -8.26 23.43
N HIS A 566 -6.79 -7.88 23.31
CA HIS A 566 -6.35 -6.50 23.18
C HIS A 566 -6.42 -6.05 21.70
N GLU A 567 -6.51 -4.74 21.44
CA GLU A 567 -6.31 -4.23 20.07
C GLU A 567 -4.95 -4.70 19.54
N GLY A 568 -4.91 -5.55 18.50
CA GLY A 568 -3.65 -6.07 17.95
C GLY A 568 -3.72 -7.48 17.38
N ASP A 569 -2.58 -8.18 17.44
CA ASP A 569 -2.33 -9.53 16.88
C ASP A 569 -2.66 -10.66 17.89
N GLY A 570 -3.32 -10.35 19.00
CA GLY A 570 -3.55 -11.27 20.12
C GLY A 570 -2.26 -11.62 20.86
N GLY A 571 -2.13 -12.88 21.30
CA GLY A 571 -0.95 -13.45 21.94
C GLY A 571 0.16 -13.84 20.97
N ARG A 572 0.12 -13.37 19.71
CA ARG A 572 1.19 -13.58 18.73
C ARG A 572 2.21 -12.45 18.84
N HIS A 573 3.44 -12.81 19.16
CA HIS A 573 4.53 -11.86 19.34
C HIS A 573 5.69 -12.24 18.43
N GLY A 574 6.40 -11.25 17.89
CA GLY A 574 7.64 -11.53 17.17
C GLY A 574 8.70 -12.03 18.14
N ASP A 575 9.50 -12.98 17.67
CA ASP A 575 10.63 -13.50 18.43
C ASP A 575 11.67 -12.43 18.73
N GLY A 576 12.57 -12.74 19.66
CA GLY A 576 13.60 -11.82 20.11
C GLY A 576 14.40 -11.20 18.95
N GLY A 577 14.24 -9.90 18.73
CA GLY A 577 14.99 -9.13 17.72
C GLY A 577 14.11 -8.28 16.81
N SER A 578 14.61 -7.95 15.62
CA SER A 578 13.92 -7.07 14.65
C SER A 578 13.16 -7.84 13.57
N SER A 579 12.02 -7.30 13.14
CA SER A 579 11.20 -7.84 12.04
C SER A 579 11.88 -7.69 10.67
N THR A 580 11.43 -8.48 9.71
CA THR A 580 11.81 -8.41 8.30
C THR A 580 11.27 -7.18 7.55
N TYR A 581 10.40 -6.36 8.16
CA TYR A 581 9.76 -5.24 7.45
C TYR A 581 9.50 -3.99 8.30
N GLY A 582 9.65 -2.83 7.66
CA GLY A 582 9.18 -1.50 8.10
C GLY A 582 7.86 -1.10 7.43
N ARG A 583 7.48 0.19 7.54
CA ARG A 583 6.30 0.74 6.84
C ARG A 583 6.75 1.81 5.84
N ASN A 584 6.34 1.66 4.59
CA ASN A 584 6.46 2.66 3.53
C ASN A 584 5.23 3.58 3.55
N ARG A 585 5.15 4.47 4.53
CA ARG A 585 4.06 5.46 4.62
C ARG A 585 4.46 6.69 5.44
N ASN A 586 3.98 7.85 5.04
CA ASN A 586 4.17 9.09 5.78
C ASN A 586 3.42 9.07 7.14
N SER A 587 3.72 10.05 7.99
CA SER A 587 3.10 10.18 9.32
C SER A 587 1.58 10.41 9.24
N ALA A 588 1.13 11.14 8.22
CA ALA A 588 -0.28 11.44 7.94
C ALA A 588 -1.07 10.21 7.44
N LYS A 589 -0.39 9.16 6.98
CA LYS A 589 -0.96 7.96 6.33
C LYS A 589 -1.75 8.29 5.04
N THR A 590 -1.32 9.33 4.32
CA THR A 590 -1.93 9.78 3.05
C THR A 590 -1.11 9.38 1.82
N GLY A 591 0.06 8.77 2.01
CA GLY A 591 0.89 8.30 0.90
C GLY A 591 2.15 7.55 1.35
N PRO A 592 2.87 6.92 0.39
CA PRO A 592 4.14 6.25 0.64
C PRO A 592 5.26 7.24 0.98
N LEU A 593 6.34 6.73 1.57
CA LEU A 593 7.59 7.50 1.73
C LEU A 593 8.47 7.39 0.49
N TYR A 594 8.46 6.21 -0.14
CA TYR A 594 9.33 5.84 -1.24
C TYR A 594 8.55 5.16 -2.36
N ILE A 595 8.99 5.41 -3.60
CA ILE A 595 8.60 4.67 -4.80
C ILE A 595 9.89 4.27 -5.53
N GLU A 596 9.94 3.06 -6.08
CA GLU A 596 11.08 2.68 -6.91
C GLU A 596 11.08 3.51 -8.21
N SER A 597 12.22 4.10 -8.55
CA SER A 597 12.28 5.02 -9.69
C SER A 597 12.20 4.30 -11.04
N ASN A 598 12.66 3.05 -11.11
CA ASN A 598 12.78 2.31 -12.36
C ASN A 598 12.77 0.78 -12.19
N PRO A 599 11.64 0.20 -11.75
CA PRO A 599 11.51 -1.26 -11.63
C PRO A 599 11.77 -1.95 -12.97
N ALA A 600 12.52 -3.05 -12.93
CA ALA A 600 12.88 -3.84 -14.10
C ALA A 600 11.74 -4.75 -14.58
N ASP A 601 10.97 -5.31 -13.65
CA ASP A 601 9.82 -6.17 -13.90
C ASP A 601 8.81 -6.12 -12.75
N TYR A 602 7.74 -6.92 -12.84
CA TYR A 602 6.65 -6.90 -11.86
C TYR A 602 7.14 -7.29 -10.46
N ILE A 603 8.08 -8.23 -10.31
CA ILE A 603 8.53 -8.62 -8.97
C ILE A 603 9.43 -7.57 -8.33
N ASP A 604 10.27 -6.92 -9.15
CA ASP A 604 11.08 -5.77 -8.74
C ASP A 604 10.17 -4.65 -8.21
N ALA A 605 9.12 -4.29 -8.97
CA ALA A 605 8.17 -3.27 -8.55
C ALA A 605 7.42 -3.60 -7.24
N MET A 606 7.07 -4.88 -7.04
CA MET A 606 6.25 -5.35 -5.92
C MET A 606 7.05 -5.63 -4.64
N VAL A 607 8.39 -5.55 -4.69
CA VAL A 607 9.29 -5.77 -3.56
C VAL A 607 10.14 -4.52 -3.35
N LEU A 608 9.95 -3.84 -2.23
CA LEU A 608 10.77 -2.69 -1.86
C LEU A 608 11.68 -3.05 -0.68
N THR A 609 13.00 -2.94 -0.85
CA THR A 609 14.00 -3.26 0.18
C THR A 609 14.68 -2.02 0.74
N GLN A 610 15.20 -2.12 1.97
CA GLN A 610 16.04 -1.07 2.55
C GLN A 610 17.34 -0.88 1.75
N ALA A 611 17.82 -1.94 1.08
CA ALA A 611 19.00 -1.87 0.22
C ALA A 611 18.76 -0.99 -1.01
N GLU A 612 17.61 -1.11 -1.69
CA GLU A 612 17.24 -0.22 -2.80
C GLU A 612 17.19 1.25 -2.39
N ILE A 613 16.65 1.53 -1.20
CA ILE A 613 16.59 2.89 -0.64
C ILE A 613 18.01 3.41 -0.39
N ASP A 614 18.84 2.62 0.29
CA ASP A 614 20.21 3.00 0.65
C ASP A 614 21.12 3.17 -0.59
N ASP A 615 20.87 2.38 -1.65
CA ASP A 615 21.57 2.45 -2.93
C ASP A 615 21.03 3.54 -3.87
N GLY A 616 19.98 4.27 -3.47
CA GLY A 616 19.40 5.38 -4.21
C GLY A 616 18.59 4.97 -5.45
N GLN A 617 18.00 3.78 -5.42
CA GLN A 617 17.15 3.26 -6.51
C GLN A 617 15.71 3.80 -6.42
N THR A 618 15.37 4.45 -5.30
CA THR A 618 14.03 4.99 -5.02
C THR A 618 14.00 6.52 -5.07
N LEU A 619 12.81 7.07 -5.32
CA LEU A 619 12.50 8.47 -5.06
C LEU A 619 11.92 8.61 -3.65
N THR A 620 12.40 9.59 -2.89
CA THR A 620 11.75 10.04 -1.65
C THR A 620 10.61 10.98 -2.01
N ILE A 621 9.37 10.54 -1.82
CA ILE A 621 8.15 11.24 -2.25
C ILE A 621 8.10 12.67 -1.74
N ALA A 622 8.45 12.90 -0.47
CA ALA A 622 8.40 14.23 0.15
C ALA A 622 9.32 15.28 -0.50
N SER A 623 10.28 14.86 -1.33
CA SER A 623 11.24 15.75 -2.00
C SER A 623 11.26 15.61 -3.52
N ALA A 624 10.47 14.68 -4.07
CA ALA A 624 10.42 14.42 -5.50
C ALA A 624 9.45 15.41 -6.18
N SER A 625 9.69 15.72 -7.46
CA SER A 625 8.71 16.47 -8.23
C SER A 625 7.52 15.57 -8.59
N ALA A 626 6.34 16.18 -8.82
CA ALA A 626 5.16 15.43 -9.25
C ALA A 626 5.40 14.69 -10.57
N ASP A 627 6.18 15.30 -11.49
CA ASP A 627 6.55 14.68 -12.77
C ASP A 627 7.42 13.44 -12.57
N ASP A 628 8.42 13.49 -11.68
CA ASP A 628 9.28 12.32 -11.39
C ASP A 628 8.48 11.16 -10.78
N VAL A 629 7.52 11.48 -9.89
CA VAL A 629 6.63 10.47 -9.27
C VAL A 629 5.67 9.89 -10.32
N ALA A 630 5.10 10.72 -11.19
CA ALA A 630 4.23 10.28 -12.28
C ALA A 630 4.99 9.39 -13.28
N ASP A 631 6.23 9.75 -13.62
CA ASP A 631 7.11 8.96 -14.48
C ASP A 631 7.44 7.60 -13.86
N ALA A 632 7.75 7.55 -12.56
CA ALA A 632 7.96 6.28 -11.85
C ALA A 632 6.67 5.44 -11.83
N TRP A 633 5.53 6.05 -11.49
CA TRP A 633 4.23 5.38 -11.45
C TRP A 633 3.81 4.78 -12.79
N SER A 634 4.08 5.47 -13.91
CA SER A 634 3.76 4.94 -15.25
C SER A 634 4.40 3.57 -15.52
N LYS A 635 5.56 3.29 -14.94
CA LYS A 635 6.27 2.00 -15.06
C LYS A 635 5.58 0.92 -14.22
N TYR A 636 5.10 1.27 -13.03
CA TYR A 636 4.28 0.37 -12.21
C TYR A 636 3.00 -0.01 -12.97
N MET A 637 2.33 0.95 -13.60
CA MET A 637 1.12 0.70 -14.41
C MET A 637 1.40 -0.24 -15.57
N ASP A 638 2.49 -0.04 -16.32
CA ASP A 638 2.90 -0.91 -17.44
C ASP A 638 3.16 -2.36 -17.00
N LEU A 639 3.58 -2.54 -15.75
CA LEU A 639 3.84 -3.85 -15.14
C LEU A 639 2.60 -4.46 -14.46
N GLY A 640 1.50 -3.69 -14.33
CA GLY A 640 0.35 -4.08 -13.51
C GLY A 640 0.65 -4.13 -12.02
N ALA A 641 1.68 -3.43 -11.54
CA ALA A 641 2.13 -3.42 -10.15
C ALA A 641 1.53 -2.25 -9.33
N VAL A 642 1.71 -2.31 -8.01
CA VAL A 642 1.37 -1.25 -7.05
C VAL A 642 2.56 -0.95 -6.15
N ILE A 643 2.58 0.24 -5.53
CA ILE A 643 3.68 0.64 -4.64
C ILE A 643 3.56 -0.14 -3.31
N PRO A 644 4.59 -0.90 -2.90
CA PRO A 644 4.49 -1.75 -1.71
C PRO A 644 4.28 -0.97 -0.40
N GLU A 645 3.46 -1.49 0.52
CA GLU A 645 3.28 -0.93 1.88
C GLU A 645 4.56 -1.07 2.73
N ARG A 646 5.46 -1.99 2.37
CA ARG A 646 6.52 -2.50 3.25
C ARG A 646 7.88 -2.22 2.65
N VAL A 647 8.81 -1.88 3.54
CA VAL A 647 10.24 -1.83 3.23
C VAL A 647 10.87 -3.04 3.90
N LEU A 648 11.42 -3.96 3.12
CA LEU A 648 11.99 -5.21 3.62
C LEU A 648 13.44 -5.04 4.06
N GLN A 649 13.83 -5.78 5.09
CA GLN A 649 15.18 -5.79 5.65
C GLN A 649 15.48 -7.12 6.34
N PRO A 650 16.74 -7.55 6.46
CA PRO A 650 17.08 -8.73 7.23
C PRO A 650 16.65 -8.61 8.71
N PRO A 651 16.08 -9.68 9.31
CA PRO A 651 15.75 -9.71 10.73
C PRO A 651 17.03 -9.85 11.57
N THR A 652 16.88 -9.72 12.90
CA THR A 652 17.97 -9.97 13.86
C THR A 652 17.49 -10.83 15.01
N GLY A 653 18.41 -11.46 15.75
CA GLY A 653 18.09 -12.27 16.93
C GLY A 653 17.47 -13.63 16.57
N SER A 654 16.68 -14.22 17.49
CA SER A 654 15.99 -15.51 17.28
C SER A 654 15.01 -15.42 16.11
N ARG A 655 14.36 -14.26 15.92
CA ARG A 655 13.44 -13.99 14.81
C ARG A 655 14.00 -14.19 13.40
N GLY A 656 15.31 -14.36 13.26
CA GLY A 656 15.99 -14.59 11.98
C GLY A 656 16.60 -15.98 11.84
N ASP A 657 16.32 -16.94 12.71
CA ASP A 657 16.95 -18.27 12.66
C ASP A 657 16.21 -19.31 11.78
N VAL A 658 15.03 -18.93 11.26
CA VAL A 658 14.25 -19.72 10.30
C VAL A 658 14.35 -19.10 8.89
N MET A 659 15.05 -19.80 8.00
CA MET A 659 15.22 -19.40 6.60
C MET A 659 14.18 -20.09 5.70
N GLN A 660 13.82 -19.43 4.59
CA GLN A 660 12.86 -19.96 3.64
C GLN A 660 13.27 -19.64 2.19
N ALA A 661 13.00 -20.58 1.30
CA ALA A 661 12.92 -20.33 -0.14
C ALA A 661 11.57 -20.84 -0.67
N ALA A 662 11.09 -20.22 -1.74
CA ALA A 662 9.83 -20.62 -2.36
C ALA A 662 9.80 -20.30 -3.84
N VAL A 663 9.01 -21.08 -4.56
CA VAL A 663 8.68 -20.86 -5.96
C VAL A 663 7.17 -20.90 -6.12
N TRP A 664 6.61 -19.88 -6.75
CA TRP A 664 5.27 -19.97 -7.30
C TRP A 664 5.38 -20.14 -8.82
N GLU A 665 4.74 -21.16 -9.37
CA GLU A 665 4.71 -21.43 -10.82
C GLU A 665 3.32 -21.85 -11.27
N ASP A 666 2.71 -21.04 -12.14
CA ASP A 666 1.44 -21.32 -12.84
C ASP A 666 0.32 -21.93 -11.95
N GLY A 667 0.10 -21.33 -10.77
CA GLY A 667 -0.98 -21.71 -9.88
C GLY A 667 -0.60 -22.71 -8.78
N THR A 668 0.69 -22.91 -8.51
CA THR A 668 1.18 -23.81 -7.47
C THR A 668 2.32 -23.16 -6.70
N TRP A 669 2.22 -23.16 -5.37
CA TRP A 669 3.32 -22.81 -4.48
C TRP A 669 4.14 -24.04 -4.13
N HIS A 670 5.45 -23.86 -4.12
CA HIS A 670 6.46 -24.77 -3.57
C HIS A 670 7.28 -23.98 -2.55
N THR A 671 7.54 -24.54 -1.37
CA THR A 671 8.38 -23.88 -0.38
C THR A 671 9.21 -24.87 0.40
N GLU A 672 10.43 -24.45 0.72
CA GLU A 672 11.34 -25.13 1.62
C GLU A 672 11.68 -24.19 2.79
N ILE A 673 11.60 -24.73 4.00
CA ILE A 673 11.98 -24.06 5.23
C ILE A 673 13.19 -24.80 5.82
N SER A 674 14.19 -24.08 6.30
CA SER A 674 15.34 -24.65 6.99
C SER A 674 15.59 -23.96 8.32
N ARG A 675 15.89 -24.76 9.35
CA ARG A 675 16.19 -24.28 10.70
C ARG A 675 17.15 -25.25 11.40
N ALA A 676 17.94 -24.76 12.34
CA ALA A 676 18.69 -25.64 13.24
C ALA A 676 17.73 -26.53 14.07
N LEU A 677 18.13 -27.78 14.35
CA LEU A 677 17.39 -28.67 15.24
C LEU A 677 17.29 -28.10 16.67
N VAL A 678 18.35 -27.44 17.12
CA VAL A 678 18.45 -26.87 18.47
C VAL A 678 19.00 -25.46 18.36
N THR A 679 18.15 -24.45 18.55
CA THR A 679 18.52 -23.03 18.50
C THR A 679 19.03 -22.53 19.85
N GLY A 680 18.52 -23.11 20.95
CA GLY A 680 18.80 -22.68 22.32
C GLY A 680 18.04 -21.43 22.77
N ASN A 681 17.12 -20.89 21.95
CA ASN A 681 16.23 -19.82 22.38
C ASN A 681 14.98 -20.40 23.07
N SER A 682 14.35 -19.64 23.97
CA SER A 682 13.21 -20.12 24.77
C SER A 682 11.84 -19.91 24.09
N ASP A 683 11.83 -19.05 23.09
CA ASP A 683 10.74 -18.70 22.18
C ASP A 683 10.55 -19.74 21.06
N ASP A 684 11.37 -20.80 21.08
CA ASP A 684 11.61 -21.74 20.00
C ASP A 684 11.34 -23.19 20.41
N VAL A 685 10.75 -24.00 19.52
CA VAL A 685 10.74 -25.47 19.74
C VAL A 685 12.15 -26.03 19.57
N GLN A 686 12.55 -26.95 20.45
CA GLN A 686 13.85 -27.63 20.43
C GLN A 686 13.68 -29.09 20.01
N PHE A 687 14.25 -29.48 18.86
CA PHE A 687 14.26 -30.84 18.33
C PHE A 687 15.46 -31.64 18.88
N ASP A 688 15.66 -31.61 20.20
CA ASP A 688 16.81 -32.21 20.89
C ASP A 688 16.59 -33.69 21.29
N ASP A 689 15.37 -34.20 21.20
CA ASP A 689 15.00 -35.60 21.43
C ASP A 689 14.38 -36.21 20.16
N LEU A 690 15.22 -36.81 19.30
CA LEU A 690 14.78 -37.43 18.05
C LEU A 690 13.85 -38.65 18.26
N ALA A 691 13.72 -39.17 19.48
CA ALA A 691 12.77 -40.24 19.79
C ALA A 691 11.38 -39.71 20.20
N LYS A 692 11.24 -38.40 20.38
CA LYS A 692 9.99 -37.74 20.74
C LYS A 692 9.17 -37.42 19.48
N MET A 693 7.86 -37.62 19.56
CA MET A 693 6.93 -37.06 18.58
C MET A 693 6.61 -35.60 18.93
N TYR A 694 6.76 -34.71 17.96
CA TYR A 694 6.47 -33.28 18.13
C TYR A 694 5.12 -32.94 17.51
N ARG A 695 4.23 -32.26 18.24
CA ARG A 695 2.93 -31.87 17.72
C ARG A 695 3.02 -30.55 16.98
N PHE A 696 2.30 -30.46 15.87
CA PHE A 696 2.13 -29.21 15.14
C PHE A 696 0.75 -29.10 14.48
N GLY A 697 0.44 -27.91 13.98
CA GLY A 697 -0.71 -27.66 13.11
C GLY A 697 -0.33 -26.72 11.97
N VAL A 698 -1.11 -26.74 10.91
CA VAL A 698 -0.85 -25.98 9.67
C VAL A 698 -2.09 -25.21 9.22
N SER A 699 -1.89 -24.03 8.65
CA SER A 699 -2.95 -23.25 8.01
C SER A 699 -2.48 -22.51 6.76
N LEU A 700 -3.38 -22.35 5.79
CA LEU A 700 -3.22 -21.57 4.57
C LEU A 700 -4.12 -20.33 4.56
N MET A 701 -3.61 -19.28 3.93
CA MET A 701 -4.35 -18.07 3.57
C MET A 701 -4.00 -17.68 2.14
N ASP A 702 -5.00 -17.47 1.29
CA ASP A 702 -4.91 -17.04 -0.10
C ASP A 702 -5.66 -15.71 -0.21
N ASP A 703 -4.92 -14.64 -0.48
CA ASP A 703 -5.42 -13.24 -0.57
C ASP A 703 -6.32 -12.76 0.59
N SER A 704 -6.33 -13.47 1.72
CA SER A 704 -7.32 -13.26 2.77
C SER A 704 -6.76 -12.40 3.90
N GLY A 705 -7.54 -11.43 4.38
CA GLY A 705 -7.19 -10.61 5.54
C GLY A 705 -7.73 -11.16 6.85
N GLY A 706 -7.01 -10.94 7.96
CA GLY A 706 -7.56 -11.15 9.31
C GLY A 706 -7.75 -12.62 9.71
N ASP A 707 -9.01 -12.99 10.02
CA ASP A 707 -9.44 -14.28 10.60
C ASP A 707 -9.66 -15.39 9.58
N ASP A 708 -9.73 -15.05 8.30
CA ASP A 708 -10.08 -16.01 7.27
C ASP A 708 -8.84 -16.84 6.90
N HIS A 709 -8.85 -18.12 7.27
CA HIS A 709 -7.80 -19.07 6.97
C HIS A 709 -8.35 -20.50 6.96
N SER A 710 -7.83 -21.32 6.06
CA SER A 710 -8.09 -22.76 6.06
C SER A 710 -7.06 -23.45 6.92
N SER A 711 -7.50 -24.35 7.80
CA SER A 711 -6.62 -25.08 8.70
C SER A 711 -6.92 -26.57 8.70
N THR A 712 -6.07 -27.34 9.39
CA THR A 712 -6.32 -28.76 9.70
C THR A 712 -7.49 -28.97 10.66
N GLY A 713 -8.20 -27.91 11.08
CA GLY A 713 -9.27 -28.01 12.06
C GLY A 713 -8.76 -28.49 13.41
N SER A 714 -9.47 -29.43 14.02
CA SER A 714 -9.09 -30.04 15.30
C SER A 714 -8.00 -31.12 15.19
N ASP A 715 -7.59 -31.47 13.97
CA ASP A 715 -6.64 -32.54 13.75
C ASP A 715 -5.25 -32.11 14.18
N THR A 716 -4.54 -33.01 14.87
CA THR A 716 -3.23 -32.77 15.45
C THR A 716 -2.18 -33.53 14.66
N LEU A 717 -1.28 -32.80 14.01
CA LEU A 717 -0.21 -33.41 13.24
C LEU A 717 0.98 -33.75 14.14
N LEU A 718 1.73 -34.79 13.74
CA LEU A 718 2.91 -35.27 14.45
C LEU A 718 4.13 -35.20 13.54
N LEU A 719 5.27 -34.77 14.06
CA LEU A 719 6.57 -34.91 13.43
C LEU A 719 7.36 -36.01 14.15
N GLU A 720 7.88 -36.97 13.39
CA GLU A 720 8.74 -38.06 13.85
C GLU A 720 10.07 -38.02 13.12
N PHE A 721 11.19 -38.21 13.82
CA PHE A 721 12.52 -38.31 13.19
C PHE A 721 12.88 -39.76 12.93
N TYR A 722 13.26 -40.07 11.70
CA TYR A 722 13.62 -41.41 11.28
C TYR A 722 15.08 -41.48 10.78
N VAL A 723 15.87 -42.28 11.47
CA VAL A 723 17.22 -42.67 11.03
C VAL A 723 17.14 -44.08 10.46
N ALA A 724 17.33 -44.22 9.15
CA ALA A 724 17.36 -45.53 8.53
C ALA A 724 18.48 -46.40 9.15
N PRO A 725 18.18 -47.65 9.55
CA PRO A 725 19.20 -48.53 10.10
C PRO A 725 20.25 -48.85 9.02
N THR A 726 21.52 -48.95 9.41
CA THR A 726 22.61 -49.33 8.48
C THR A 726 22.71 -50.85 8.27
N GLU A 727 22.15 -51.64 9.20
CA GLU A 727 22.14 -53.10 9.18
C GLU A 727 20.84 -53.62 9.80
N TYR A 728 20.36 -54.77 9.32
CA TYR A 728 19.25 -55.53 9.92
C TYR A 728 19.77 -56.81 10.58
N VAL A 729 19.18 -57.18 11.70
CA VAL A 729 19.50 -58.42 12.41
C VAL A 729 18.39 -59.44 12.13
N LEU A 730 18.62 -60.33 11.18
CA LEU A 730 17.67 -61.37 10.80
C LEU A 730 17.76 -62.53 11.78
N THR A 731 16.64 -62.90 12.39
CA THR A 731 16.55 -64.12 13.21
C THR A 731 15.66 -65.13 12.51
N GLY A 732 16.18 -66.34 12.29
CA GLY A 732 15.46 -67.42 11.60
C GLY A 732 15.56 -68.74 12.36
N GLY A 733 14.56 -69.61 12.22
CA GLY A 733 14.50 -70.91 12.92
C GLY A 733 13.16 -71.16 13.60
N PRO A 734 13.02 -72.30 14.31
CA PRO A 734 14.06 -73.30 14.53
C PRO A 734 14.28 -74.21 13.30
N ILE A 735 15.53 -74.45 12.92
CA ILE A 735 15.88 -75.53 11.99
C ILE A 735 15.85 -76.84 12.76
N THR A 736 15.00 -77.76 12.32
CA THR A 736 14.74 -79.04 12.99
C THR A 736 15.13 -80.23 12.12
N ASP A 737 15.36 -81.38 12.75
CA ASP A 737 15.48 -82.66 12.07
C ASP A 737 14.10 -83.22 11.66
N LYS A 738 14.08 -84.40 11.02
CA LYS A 738 12.84 -85.08 10.59
C LYS A 738 11.85 -85.39 11.72
N ASN A 739 12.28 -85.37 12.99
CA ASN A 739 11.46 -85.65 14.16
C ASN A 739 10.94 -84.36 14.81
N GLY A 740 11.38 -83.19 14.34
CA GLY A 740 11.06 -81.89 14.91
C GLY A 740 12.00 -81.47 16.06
N ASP A 741 13.11 -82.18 16.27
CA ASP A 741 14.11 -81.81 17.28
C ASP A 741 15.03 -80.72 16.72
N PRO A 742 15.34 -79.63 17.46
CA PRO A 742 16.24 -78.58 16.99
C PRO A 742 17.65 -79.10 16.71
N VAL A 743 18.27 -78.59 15.65
CA VAL A 743 19.63 -78.99 15.25
C VAL A 743 20.63 -77.85 15.53
N GLU A 744 21.52 -78.07 16.49
CA GLU A 744 22.60 -77.14 16.81
C GLU A 744 23.74 -77.19 15.78
N GLY A 745 24.24 -76.02 15.42
CA GLY A 745 25.45 -75.87 14.61
C GLY A 745 25.24 -76.02 13.10
N VAL A 746 24.03 -75.84 12.57
CA VAL A 746 23.74 -75.74 11.13
C VAL A 746 24.24 -74.39 10.64
N VAL A 747 25.04 -74.38 9.57
CA VAL A 747 25.53 -73.14 8.94
C VAL A 747 24.46 -72.66 7.97
N VAL A 748 23.95 -71.45 8.18
CA VAL A 748 23.00 -70.79 7.29
C VAL A 748 23.74 -69.65 6.60
N THR A 749 23.81 -69.68 5.28
CA THR A 749 24.52 -68.68 4.48
C THR A 749 23.53 -67.93 3.59
N MET A 750 23.58 -66.61 3.61
CA MET A 750 22.83 -65.73 2.74
C MET A 750 23.78 -65.08 1.72
N GLU A 751 23.39 -65.08 0.45
CA GLU A 751 24.15 -64.48 -0.65
C GLU A 751 23.28 -63.50 -1.44
N ASN A 752 23.80 -62.30 -1.63
CA ASN A 752 23.19 -61.25 -2.44
C ASN A 752 24.28 -60.44 -3.16
N ASP A 753 24.14 -60.25 -4.48
CA ASP A 753 25.07 -59.49 -5.34
C ASP A 753 26.58 -59.76 -5.09
N GLY A 754 26.93 -61.02 -4.82
CA GLY A 754 28.31 -61.47 -4.61
C GLY A 754 28.88 -61.24 -3.21
N ALA A 755 28.10 -60.67 -2.30
CA ALA A 755 28.39 -60.64 -0.87
C ALA A 755 27.76 -61.85 -0.17
N THR A 756 28.49 -62.46 0.77
CA THR A 756 28.11 -63.70 1.46
C THR A 756 28.23 -63.51 2.97
N LEU A 757 27.13 -63.78 3.68
CA LEU A 757 27.03 -63.65 5.14
C LEU A 757 26.51 -64.96 5.72
N SER A 758 27.02 -65.38 6.87
CA SER A 758 26.64 -66.68 7.45
C SER A 758 26.44 -66.61 8.95
N GLY A 759 25.44 -67.34 9.45
CA GLY A 759 25.22 -67.62 10.86
C GLY A 759 25.25 -69.11 11.14
N THR A 760 25.29 -69.48 12.42
CA THR A 760 25.23 -70.88 12.85
C THR A 760 24.13 -71.05 13.89
N THR A 761 23.32 -72.11 13.78
CA THR A 761 22.21 -72.32 14.71
C THR A 761 22.67 -72.61 16.13
N ASP A 762 21.95 -72.08 17.11
CA ASP A 762 22.12 -72.35 18.54
C ASP A 762 21.51 -73.70 18.97
N ALA A 763 21.52 -73.99 20.29
CA ALA A 763 20.97 -75.21 20.86
C ALA A 763 19.45 -75.37 20.67
N ASP A 764 18.74 -74.27 20.41
CA ASP A 764 17.30 -74.23 20.12
C ASP A 764 17.03 -74.24 18.61
N GLY A 765 18.06 -74.37 17.76
CA GLY A 765 17.95 -74.44 16.31
C GLY A 765 17.75 -73.07 15.64
N ASN A 766 17.90 -71.96 16.37
CA ASN A 766 17.72 -70.61 15.84
C ASN A 766 19.06 -70.05 15.35
N VAL A 767 19.01 -69.25 14.28
CA VAL A 767 20.17 -68.54 13.73
C VAL A 767 19.89 -67.04 13.71
N THR A 768 20.94 -66.26 13.94
CA THR A 768 20.93 -64.81 13.75
C THR A 768 21.98 -64.44 12.71
N ILE A 769 21.61 -63.62 11.73
CA ILE A 769 22.50 -63.11 10.67
C ILE A 769 22.29 -61.60 10.56
N THR A 770 23.35 -60.83 10.76
CA THR A 770 23.33 -59.39 10.49
C THR A 770 23.57 -59.17 9.00
N VAL A 771 22.68 -58.44 8.33
CA VAL A 771 22.76 -58.10 6.92
C VAL A 771 22.81 -56.58 6.72
N PRO A 772 23.54 -56.08 5.71
CA PRO A 772 23.47 -54.69 5.30
C PRO A 772 22.04 -54.24 4.99
N ALA A 773 21.67 -53.00 5.36
CA ALA A 773 20.32 -52.49 5.13
C ALA A 773 19.97 -52.32 3.65
N ASP A 774 20.96 -52.17 2.77
CA ASP A 774 20.75 -52.12 1.32
C ASP A 774 20.24 -53.45 0.73
N TRP A 775 20.26 -54.56 1.48
CA TRP A 775 19.63 -55.82 1.09
C TRP A 775 18.11 -55.80 1.29
N ALA A 776 17.55 -54.81 1.98
CA ALA A 776 16.11 -54.69 2.19
C ALA A 776 15.35 -54.47 0.87
N GLY A 777 14.19 -55.12 0.73
CA GLY A 777 13.43 -55.16 -0.52
C GLY A 777 13.99 -56.11 -1.58
N GLN A 778 15.12 -56.78 -1.33
CA GLN A 778 15.77 -57.68 -2.29
C GLN A 778 15.49 -59.16 -1.98
N THR A 779 15.49 -59.98 -3.04
CA THR A 779 15.45 -61.44 -2.91
C THR A 779 16.86 -61.99 -2.80
N VAL A 780 17.16 -62.70 -1.72
CA VAL A 780 18.47 -63.27 -1.43
C VAL A 780 18.47 -64.79 -1.56
N ASN A 781 19.62 -65.36 -1.91
CA ASN A 781 19.80 -66.82 -1.92
C ASN A 781 20.22 -67.28 -0.52
N VAL A 782 19.61 -68.37 -0.04
CA VAL A 782 19.93 -68.95 1.27
C VAL A 782 20.34 -70.40 1.11
N THR A 783 21.48 -70.79 1.68
CA THR A 783 21.93 -72.18 1.80
C THR A 783 22.00 -72.61 3.25
N VAL A 784 21.70 -73.87 3.51
CA VAL A 784 21.77 -74.49 4.85
C VAL A 784 22.64 -75.75 4.77
N GLU A 785 23.70 -75.80 5.57
CA GLU A 785 24.73 -76.84 5.51
C GLU A 785 25.09 -77.37 6.91
N LYS A 786 25.19 -78.70 7.03
CA LYS A 786 25.65 -79.38 8.24
C LYS A 786 26.27 -80.73 7.88
N ASP A 787 27.47 -81.00 8.40
CA ASP A 787 28.10 -82.31 8.27
C ASP A 787 27.18 -83.43 8.77
N GLY A 788 26.92 -84.43 7.92
CA GLY A 788 25.97 -85.53 8.20
C GLY A 788 24.53 -85.27 7.74
N TYR A 789 24.22 -84.09 7.17
CA TYR A 789 22.91 -83.73 6.62
C TYR A 789 23.00 -83.33 5.15
N GLU A 790 21.90 -83.47 4.40
CA GLU A 790 21.76 -83.00 3.02
C GLU A 790 21.73 -81.46 3.00
N ASP A 791 22.48 -80.87 2.07
CA ASP A 791 22.57 -79.42 1.92
C ASP A 791 21.25 -78.91 1.30
N GLY A 792 20.72 -77.81 1.82
CA GLY A 792 19.48 -77.19 1.32
C GLY A 792 19.74 -75.81 0.72
N SER A 793 18.93 -75.42 -0.27
CA SER A 793 18.99 -74.08 -0.88
C SER A 793 17.60 -73.58 -1.25
N PHE A 794 17.29 -72.32 -0.94
CA PHE A 794 16.04 -71.65 -1.28
C PHE A 794 16.25 -70.14 -1.40
N THR A 795 15.31 -69.41 -1.98
CA THR A 795 15.33 -67.93 -1.96
C THR A 795 14.40 -67.35 -0.91
N GLY A 796 14.65 -66.13 -0.46
CA GLY A 796 13.70 -65.38 0.37
C GLY A 796 13.82 -63.87 0.19
N LEU A 797 12.73 -63.17 0.48
CA LEU A 797 12.66 -61.72 0.46
C LEU A 797 13.07 -61.19 1.84
N ILE A 798 13.99 -60.24 1.89
CA ILE A 798 14.16 -59.38 3.05
C ILE A 798 13.20 -58.21 2.87
N SER A 799 12.25 -58.03 3.79
CA SER A 799 11.30 -56.92 3.74
C SER A 799 12.03 -55.60 3.92
N SER A 800 11.35 -54.51 3.59
CA SER A 800 11.83 -53.16 3.81
C SER A 800 12.02 -52.81 5.30
N GLU A 801 11.46 -53.61 6.20
CA GLU A 801 11.61 -53.52 7.67
C GLU A 801 12.65 -54.51 8.23
N GLY A 802 13.36 -55.24 7.34
CA GLY A 802 14.36 -56.22 7.76
C GLY A 802 13.78 -57.55 8.25
N GLU A 803 12.59 -57.94 7.81
CA GLU A 803 12.04 -59.28 8.08
C GLU A 803 12.34 -60.24 6.93
N PHE A 804 12.86 -61.42 7.23
CA PHE A 804 13.12 -62.44 6.21
C PHE A 804 11.90 -63.34 5.99
N THR A 805 11.37 -63.36 4.76
CA THR A 805 10.29 -64.26 4.34
C THR A 805 10.80 -65.27 3.31
N PRO A 806 10.87 -66.57 3.62
CA PRO A 806 11.28 -67.57 2.65
C PRO A 806 10.23 -67.72 1.54
N THR A 807 10.69 -68.03 0.32
CA THR A 807 9.80 -68.24 -0.83
C THR A 807 9.01 -69.54 -0.64
N LEU A 808 7.69 -69.43 -0.61
CA LEU A 808 6.76 -70.55 -0.42
C LEU A 808 6.97 -71.65 -1.48
N GLY A 809 7.27 -72.87 -1.03
CA GLY A 809 7.45 -74.06 -1.86
C GLY A 809 8.91 -74.48 -2.11
N GLU A 810 9.88 -73.64 -1.73
CA GLU A 810 11.32 -73.96 -1.80
C GLU A 810 11.93 -74.23 -0.41
N TYR A 811 11.29 -73.72 0.65
CA TYR A 811 11.77 -73.89 2.02
C TYR A 811 11.62 -75.36 2.49
N PRO A 812 12.71 -76.05 2.89
CA PRO A 812 12.61 -77.38 3.46
C PRO A 812 12.02 -77.30 4.88
N ASP A 813 10.91 -78.02 5.13
CA ASP A 813 10.27 -78.09 6.47
C ASP A 813 11.22 -78.61 7.59
N PHE A 814 12.28 -79.34 7.22
CA PHE A 814 13.30 -79.89 8.12
C PHE A 814 14.59 -80.23 7.34
N ILE A 815 15.75 -80.26 8.00
CA ILE A 815 17.02 -80.70 7.40
C ILE A 815 17.14 -82.23 7.45
N LYS A 816 17.48 -82.87 6.33
CA LYS A 816 17.51 -84.35 6.19
C LYS A 816 18.90 -84.90 6.51
N GLU A 817 19.00 -85.94 7.32
CA GLU A 817 20.26 -86.67 7.50
C GLU A 817 20.70 -87.33 6.17
N LYS A 818 21.99 -87.22 5.80
CA LYS A 818 22.58 -87.95 4.69
C LYS A 818 22.45 -89.44 5.00
N SER A 819 21.69 -90.20 4.19
CA SER A 819 21.48 -91.63 4.43
C SER A 819 22.82 -92.37 4.48
N GLU A 820 23.04 -93.22 5.49
CA GLU A 820 24.19 -94.12 5.60
C GLU A 820 24.17 -95.19 4.46
N ASP A 821 24.36 -94.81 3.19
CA ASP A 821 24.67 -95.77 2.12
C ASP A 821 25.31 -95.11 0.89
N GLU A 822 26.47 -94.46 1.07
CA GLU A 822 27.40 -94.27 -0.06
C GLU A 822 28.82 -94.67 0.35
N SER A 823 29.08 -95.98 0.24
CA SER A 823 30.45 -96.48 0.06
C SER A 823 30.82 -96.42 -1.43
N PRO A 824 31.78 -95.60 -1.88
CA PRO A 824 32.38 -95.77 -3.19
C PRO A 824 33.32 -97.00 -3.14
N GLY A 825 32.82 -98.13 -3.63
CA GLY A 825 33.66 -99.29 -3.94
C GLY A 825 34.57 -98.99 -5.13
N PHE A 826 35.88 -99.00 -4.93
CA PHE A 826 36.84 -99.03 -6.04
C PHE A 826 36.82 -100.41 -6.73
N THR A 827 36.88 -100.44 -8.07
CA THR A 827 37.64 -101.48 -8.78
C THR A 827 38.19 -100.98 -10.12
N THR A 828 39.47 -101.26 -10.32
CA THR A 828 40.38 -100.94 -11.44
C THR A 828 40.02 -101.57 -12.79
N VAL A 829 40.21 -100.85 -13.91
CA VAL A 829 41.36 -100.94 -14.86
C VAL A 829 41.60 -99.56 -15.46
#